data_AF-I5AUZ3-F1
#
_entry.id   AF-I5AUZ3-F1
#
_cell.length_a   1.000
_cell.length_b   1.000
_cell.length_c   1.000
_cell.angle_alpha   90.00
_cell.angle_beta   90.00
_cell.angle_gamma   90.00
#
_symmetry.space_group_name_H-M   'P 1'
#
loop_
_entity.id
_entity.type
_entity.pdbx_description
1 polymer ?
#
loop_
_entity_poly.entity_id
_entity_poly.type
_entity_poly.pdbx_seq_one_letter_code
_entity_poly.pdbx_strand_id
1 'polypeptide(L)'
;MKRKAVVALILALTVSTMVPSTMVFADQDVKAQSATDEEVVGAPKEVSGDIANVTNQAGEYVLSGDAMLQWSDCGAWYASVTIDLNGHTLDLNGHNLVAHDNATYTIKDSKGTGKVVGAKGIGTEGSGKIVLLGGTYDADITKYASNATKSGSNWVVGGTVADPTEAPQPTDGPVSDAVAKIGSKQYDSLQDAVDSASNKATITLLKQADVTDGLEIPAGKTVTIDLADVDYYEDDEESAAIVAGDSQIDVYGNLTIKDSDGYVSLISGTGSEVISVHDNGKVTVESAFITAQDDATTAVALEGKGTLVVDAASTNDAVLQSVGASTVKAKGNSTVTLEEGAIWNAGNGAAIEASTKGSVTVNGGFLRSGGLDGAKGSNVVKLSGTKLTVTDGRFRTDSGKNFTKSNSASVEVSGGYFKQQLDEADVADGLQPVKATSGEYAGYWTVEEGQAAPTPTKKPSNLQSKIMGLNLELKGQIGGSVLVRVPSEAADGYAVLTMNGEETKVNFADLDGEDYDGDLLFQVSKFVKAKETSDTINLKIYTADGAEIPVYYGKTKHADGYEFTIKSIAESYQSGSVYDKTTKALAKAIQNYGAYAQKLMKYKTGNASVTDNLSGISASDLKAYESSKSGSVSGVKYLGASLSLQADTVLNVYFNFSKDSSNYTVKLNGKKVNLVDDGVEISGIKASELDKVNTITVSDGSSTMTVKVSALSWAYSTVSNSASSASTVDMAKMVYRYNQAAKDYFDAH
;
A
#
# COMPACT_ATOMS: atom_id res chain seq x y z
N MET A 1 22.53 -27.66 -1.88
CA MET A 1 22.75 -26.83 -0.68
C MET A 1 21.43 -26.17 -0.35
N LYS A 2 20.83 -26.51 0.80
CA LYS A 2 19.51 -26.03 1.25
C LYS A 2 19.71 -24.76 2.08
N ARG A 3 18.94 -23.70 1.83
CA ARG A 3 18.68 -22.61 2.78
C ARG A 3 17.16 -22.50 2.95
N LYS A 4 16.69 -22.75 4.18
CA LYS A 4 15.30 -22.59 4.65
C LYS A 4 15.20 -21.19 5.26
N ALA A 5 14.12 -20.44 4.98
CA ALA A 5 13.81 -19.20 5.69
C ALA A 5 12.89 -19.52 6.88
N VAL A 6 13.29 -19.03 8.06
CA VAL A 6 12.59 -19.11 9.33
C VAL A 6 12.11 -17.69 9.64
N VAL A 7 10.82 -17.50 9.91
CA VAL A 7 10.32 -16.32 10.64
C VAL A 7 9.40 -16.88 11.74
N ALA A 8 9.88 -16.83 12.97
CA ALA A 8 9.19 -17.29 14.16
C ALA A 8 9.06 -16.12 15.13
N LEU A 9 7.84 -15.98 15.65
CA LEU A 9 7.35 -15.09 16.69
C LEU A 9 8.30 -15.01 17.91
N ILE A 10 8.83 -13.83 18.24
CA ILE A 10 9.56 -13.58 19.49
C ILE A 10 8.64 -12.94 20.52
N LEU A 11 8.41 -13.66 21.62
CA LEU A 11 7.74 -13.19 22.83
C LEU A 11 8.79 -13.10 23.95
N ALA A 12 9.15 -11.89 24.39
CA ALA A 12 10.11 -11.71 25.49
C ALA A 12 9.45 -11.94 26.87
N LEU A 13 10.02 -12.88 27.64
CA LEU A 13 9.82 -13.07 29.09
C LEU A 13 11.21 -13.27 29.74
N THR A 14 11.61 -12.37 30.62
CA THR A 14 12.78 -12.47 31.52
C THR A 14 12.38 -13.21 32.82
N VAL A 15 13.19 -13.94 33.62
CA VAL A 15 14.55 -14.51 33.64
C VAL A 15 14.49 -15.63 34.71
N SER A 16 15.09 -16.80 34.50
CA SER A 16 15.80 -17.56 35.55
C SER A 16 16.56 -18.76 34.96
N THR A 17 17.78 -18.93 35.44
CA THR A 17 18.90 -19.78 35.00
C THR A 17 18.64 -21.29 34.94
N MET A 18 19.14 -21.98 33.89
CA MET A 18 20.04 -23.16 33.96
C MET A 18 20.41 -23.69 32.55
N VAL A 19 21.64 -24.19 32.40
CA VAL A 19 22.32 -24.68 31.18
C VAL A 19 21.88 -26.13 30.80
N PRO A 20 22.26 -26.73 29.65
CA PRO A 20 21.32 -27.32 28.70
C PRO A 20 21.30 -28.86 28.73
N SER A 21 20.26 -29.46 28.17
CA SER A 21 20.27 -30.86 27.74
C SER A 21 19.53 -30.99 26.42
N THR A 22 20.24 -31.48 25.42
CA THR A 22 19.79 -31.75 24.05
C THR A 22 18.59 -32.71 24.01
N MET A 23 17.56 -32.38 23.23
CA MET A 23 16.62 -33.36 22.69
C MET A 23 16.45 -33.19 21.19
N VAL A 24 16.75 -34.30 20.51
CA VAL A 24 16.48 -34.61 19.11
C VAL A 24 15.00 -34.88 18.95
N PHE A 25 14.34 -34.30 17.94
CA PHE A 25 13.04 -34.76 17.48
C PHE A 25 13.15 -35.31 16.05
N ALA A 26 12.65 -36.54 15.91
CA ALA A 26 12.56 -37.28 14.67
C ALA A 26 11.48 -36.68 13.77
N ASP A 27 11.80 -36.65 12.47
CA ASP A 27 10.98 -36.17 11.37
C ASP A 27 10.12 -37.33 10.83
N GLN A 28 8.80 -37.19 10.84
CA GLN A 28 7.90 -38.00 10.03
C GLN A 28 6.79 -37.11 9.45
N ASP A 29 7.10 -36.52 8.29
CA ASP A 29 6.10 -36.03 7.34
C ASP A 29 5.34 -37.21 6.70
N VAL A 30 4.01 -37.15 6.72
CA VAL A 30 3.15 -37.90 5.80
C VAL A 30 3.20 -37.19 4.44
N LYS A 31 3.89 -37.80 3.48
CA LYS A 31 3.85 -37.41 2.07
C LYS A 31 2.64 -38.02 1.39
N ALA A 32 1.93 -37.24 0.57
CA ALA A 32 1.25 -37.81 -0.58
C ALA A 32 2.33 -38.37 -1.52
N GLN A 33 2.41 -39.70 -1.60
CA GLN A 33 3.19 -40.37 -2.64
C GLN A 33 2.38 -40.39 -3.93
N SER A 34 3.06 -40.00 -4.99
CA SER A 34 2.77 -40.28 -6.39
C SER A 34 2.33 -41.73 -6.61
N ALA A 35 1.37 -41.93 -7.50
CA ALA A 35 1.19 -43.21 -8.17
C ALA A 35 2.53 -43.63 -8.81
N THR A 36 2.78 -44.93 -8.77
CA THR A 36 4.02 -45.60 -9.15
C THR A 36 4.30 -45.55 -10.64
N ASP A 37 5.59 -45.64 -10.99
CA ASP A 37 6.15 -45.74 -12.34
C ASP A 37 5.39 -46.76 -13.23
N GLU A 38 4.43 -46.26 -14.02
CA GLU A 38 4.02 -46.71 -15.36
C GLU A 38 2.73 -45.97 -15.78
N GLU A 39 2.79 -44.65 -15.96
CA GLU A 39 1.68 -43.88 -16.59
C GLU A 39 2.19 -43.13 -17.81
N VAL A 40 1.95 -43.77 -18.96
CA VAL A 40 1.71 -43.25 -20.30
C VAL A 40 1.97 -41.75 -20.46
N VAL A 41 3.04 -41.41 -21.19
CA VAL A 41 3.23 -40.08 -21.76
C VAL A 41 1.95 -39.69 -22.52
N GLY A 42 1.11 -38.83 -21.93
CA GLY A 42 -0.15 -38.38 -22.51
C GLY A 42 -1.45 -38.67 -21.73
N ALA A 43 -1.41 -39.30 -20.54
CA ALA A 43 -2.62 -39.46 -19.72
C ALA A 43 -2.97 -38.17 -18.92
N PRO A 44 -4.26 -37.79 -18.81
CA PRO A 44 -4.69 -36.63 -18.03
C PRO A 44 -4.40 -36.81 -16.53
N LYS A 45 -3.97 -35.74 -15.85
CA LYS A 45 -3.67 -35.72 -14.41
C LYS A 45 -4.90 -35.30 -13.61
N GLU A 46 -5.37 -36.14 -12.69
CA GLU A 46 -6.51 -35.82 -11.82
C GLU A 46 -6.11 -34.84 -10.70
N VAL A 47 -6.88 -33.78 -10.49
CA VAL A 47 -6.62 -32.75 -9.45
C VAL A 47 -7.90 -32.32 -8.72
N SER A 48 -7.82 -32.01 -7.43
CA SER A 48 -8.92 -31.44 -6.63
C SER A 48 -8.37 -30.72 -5.38
N GLY A 49 -9.17 -29.83 -4.77
CA GLY A 49 -8.76 -29.05 -3.60
C GLY A 49 -7.90 -27.83 -3.93
N ASP A 50 -6.93 -27.52 -3.07
CA ASP A 50 -6.04 -26.37 -3.23
C ASP A 50 -4.95 -26.66 -4.27
N ILE A 51 -5.08 -26.05 -5.45
CA ILE A 51 -4.17 -26.29 -6.57
C ILE A 51 -3.17 -25.14 -6.71
N ALA A 52 -1.95 -25.34 -6.21
CA ALA A 52 -0.91 -24.29 -6.22
C ALA A 52 -0.04 -24.27 -7.51
N ASN A 53 -0.05 -25.34 -8.30
CA ASN A 53 0.94 -25.56 -9.38
C ASN A 53 0.40 -26.23 -10.66
N VAL A 54 -0.93 -26.31 -10.82
CA VAL A 54 -1.56 -26.97 -12.00
C VAL A 54 -1.29 -26.20 -13.31
N THR A 55 -0.69 -25.01 -13.21
CA THR A 55 -0.71 -23.97 -14.24
C THR A 55 0.63 -23.70 -14.91
N ASN A 56 1.73 -24.25 -14.38
CA ASN A 56 3.10 -23.95 -14.83
C ASN A 56 3.81 -25.16 -15.46
N GLN A 57 3.12 -26.31 -15.56
CA GLN A 57 3.65 -27.53 -16.19
C GLN A 57 2.75 -27.96 -17.34
N ALA A 58 3.34 -28.06 -18.54
CA ALA A 58 2.65 -28.55 -19.73
C ALA A 58 1.96 -29.90 -19.45
N GLY A 59 0.70 -30.03 -19.87
CA GLY A 59 -0.09 -31.23 -19.66
C GLY A 59 -1.59 -30.96 -19.57
N GLU A 60 -2.34 -32.05 -19.54
CA GLU A 60 -3.79 -32.04 -19.37
C GLU A 60 -4.14 -32.43 -17.93
N TYR A 61 -5.04 -31.66 -17.31
CA TYR A 61 -5.51 -31.82 -15.95
C TYR A 61 -7.01 -31.97 -15.96
N VAL A 62 -7.54 -32.91 -15.17
CA VAL A 62 -8.97 -33.16 -15.04
C VAL A 62 -9.36 -32.91 -13.60
N LEU A 63 -10.40 -32.12 -13.36
CA LEU A 63 -10.91 -31.92 -12.02
C LEU A 63 -11.65 -33.18 -11.55
N SER A 64 -11.24 -33.71 -10.40
CA SER A 64 -11.93 -34.79 -9.69
C SER A 64 -12.88 -34.29 -8.59
N GLY A 65 -12.93 -32.97 -8.37
CA GLY A 65 -13.74 -32.26 -7.40
C GLY A 65 -13.55 -30.74 -7.54
N ASP A 66 -14.30 -29.94 -6.77
CA ASP A 66 -14.12 -28.48 -6.77
C ASP A 66 -12.69 -28.13 -6.32
N ALA A 67 -12.09 -27.14 -7.00
CA ALA A 67 -10.70 -26.76 -6.82
C ALA A 67 -10.56 -25.23 -6.70
N MET A 68 -9.60 -24.78 -5.90
CA MET A 68 -9.32 -23.36 -5.68
C MET A 68 -7.84 -23.08 -5.93
N LEU A 69 -7.55 -22.01 -6.68
CA LEU A 69 -6.19 -21.50 -6.87
C LEU A 69 -5.76 -20.72 -5.61
N GLN A 70 -4.66 -21.12 -5.00
CA GLN A 70 -4.23 -20.55 -3.70
C GLN A 70 -3.11 -19.51 -3.77
N TRP A 71 -2.33 -19.50 -4.85
CA TRP A 71 -1.19 -18.59 -5.03
C TRP A 71 -1.52 -17.55 -6.11
N SER A 72 -0.60 -16.61 -6.36
CA SER A 72 -0.70 -15.47 -7.31
C SER A 72 -1.31 -15.83 -8.68
N ASP A 73 -1.58 -14.80 -9.50
CA ASP A 73 -2.06 -14.93 -10.89
C ASP A 73 -1.53 -16.20 -11.59
N CYS A 74 -2.46 -17.02 -12.08
CA CYS A 74 -2.12 -18.29 -12.72
C CYS A 74 -1.63 -18.02 -14.15
N GLY A 75 -0.32 -18.08 -14.30
CA GLY A 75 0.39 -17.89 -15.56
C GLY A 75 0.87 -19.18 -16.17
N ALA A 76 0.43 -19.57 -17.37
CA ALA A 76 1.22 -20.55 -18.13
C ALA A 76 2.39 -19.82 -18.80
N TRP A 77 3.62 -20.31 -18.59
CA TRP A 77 4.84 -19.77 -19.18
C TRP A 77 5.44 -20.83 -20.11
N TYR A 78 5.63 -20.50 -21.40
CA TYR A 78 6.27 -21.39 -22.38
C TYR A 78 5.68 -22.82 -22.47
N ALA A 79 4.43 -23.03 -22.02
CA ALA A 79 3.83 -24.34 -21.82
C ALA A 79 2.35 -24.38 -22.24
N SER A 80 1.91 -25.51 -22.78
CA SER A 80 0.49 -25.76 -23.07
C SER A 80 -0.17 -26.52 -21.92
N VAL A 81 -1.08 -25.85 -21.23
CA VAL A 81 -1.84 -26.37 -20.10
C VAL A 81 -3.30 -26.51 -20.51
N THR A 82 -3.87 -27.70 -20.34
CA THR A 82 -5.31 -27.94 -20.54
C THR A 82 -5.95 -28.31 -19.21
N ILE A 83 -7.02 -27.62 -18.81
CA ILE A 83 -7.84 -27.96 -17.65
C ILE A 83 -9.22 -28.41 -18.14
N ASP A 84 -9.60 -29.64 -17.84
CA ASP A 84 -10.97 -30.11 -17.94
C ASP A 84 -11.68 -29.94 -16.59
N LEU A 85 -12.68 -29.06 -16.58
CA LEU A 85 -13.50 -28.82 -15.40
C LEU A 85 -14.31 -30.05 -15.00
N ASN A 86 -14.61 -30.97 -15.93
CA ASN A 86 -15.31 -32.24 -15.67
C ASN A 86 -16.57 -32.08 -14.79
N GLY A 87 -17.30 -30.97 -14.98
CA GLY A 87 -18.51 -30.67 -14.20
C GLY A 87 -18.30 -29.98 -12.84
N HIS A 88 -17.07 -29.72 -12.43
CA HIS A 88 -16.67 -29.12 -11.16
C HIS A 88 -16.31 -27.63 -11.27
N THR A 89 -16.18 -26.96 -10.12
CA THR A 89 -15.84 -25.54 -10.02
C THR A 89 -14.34 -25.35 -9.84
N LEU A 90 -13.75 -24.49 -10.68
CA LEU A 90 -12.44 -23.88 -10.49
C LEU A 90 -12.61 -22.45 -9.98
N ASP A 91 -12.24 -22.18 -8.73
CA ASP A 91 -12.25 -20.85 -8.14
C ASP A 91 -10.86 -20.21 -8.26
N LEU A 92 -10.77 -19.08 -8.96
CA LEU A 92 -9.54 -18.31 -9.14
C LEU A 92 -9.27 -17.35 -7.97
N ASN A 93 -10.18 -17.24 -6.99
CA ASN A 93 -9.96 -16.58 -5.70
C ASN A 93 -9.44 -15.12 -5.80
N GLY A 94 -9.93 -14.35 -6.77
CA GLY A 94 -9.54 -12.96 -7.01
C GLY A 94 -8.21 -12.80 -7.74
N HIS A 95 -7.71 -13.86 -8.37
CA HIS A 95 -6.49 -13.86 -9.18
C HIS A 95 -6.81 -13.86 -10.69
N ASN A 96 -5.81 -13.51 -11.49
CA ASN A 96 -5.90 -13.57 -12.94
C ASN A 96 -5.57 -14.98 -13.46
N LEU A 97 -6.19 -15.37 -14.57
CA LEU A 97 -5.76 -16.49 -15.41
C LEU A 97 -5.11 -15.94 -16.67
N VAL A 98 -3.80 -16.14 -16.81
CA VAL A 98 -2.97 -15.53 -17.85
C VAL A 98 -2.21 -16.62 -18.62
N ALA A 99 -2.22 -16.55 -19.95
CA ALA A 99 -1.21 -17.22 -20.77
C ALA A 99 -0.12 -16.20 -21.09
N HIS A 100 1.12 -16.44 -20.66
CA HIS A 100 2.28 -15.63 -21.02
C HIS A 100 2.90 -16.11 -22.34
N ASP A 101 4.03 -15.53 -22.74
CA ASP A 101 4.69 -15.83 -24.00
C ASP A 101 4.87 -17.32 -24.31
N ASN A 102 4.52 -17.68 -25.55
CA ASN A 102 4.57 -19.04 -26.11
C ASN A 102 3.83 -20.10 -25.27
N ALA A 103 2.89 -19.69 -24.42
CA ALA A 103 2.05 -20.58 -23.64
C ALA A 103 0.64 -20.67 -24.20
N THR A 104 -0.02 -21.80 -24.01
CA THR A 104 -1.45 -21.95 -24.32
C THR A 104 -2.20 -22.48 -23.11
N TYR A 105 -3.21 -21.75 -22.67
CA TYR A 105 -4.10 -22.15 -21.60
C TYR A 105 -5.46 -22.55 -22.18
N THR A 106 -5.76 -23.85 -22.14
CA THR A 106 -7.05 -24.39 -22.61
C THR A 106 -7.92 -24.75 -21.43
N ILE A 107 -9.16 -24.27 -21.39
CA ILE A 107 -10.17 -24.74 -20.43
C ILE A 107 -11.30 -25.41 -21.20
N LYS A 108 -11.62 -26.65 -20.85
CA LYS A 108 -12.76 -27.40 -21.37
C LYS A 108 -13.64 -27.90 -20.24
N ASP A 109 -14.83 -28.35 -20.57
CA ASP A 109 -15.73 -28.99 -19.60
C ASP A 109 -16.42 -30.18 -20.26
N SER A 110 -15.93 -31.37 -19.96
CA SER A 110 -16.43 -32.62 -20.55
C SER A 110 -17.81 -33.05 -20.01
N LYS A 111 -18.28 -32.49 -18.89
CA LYS A 111 -19.61 -32.81 -18.31
C LYS A 111 -20.65 -31.71 -18.49
N GLY A 112 -20.22 -30.50 -18.86
CA GLY A 112 -21.09 -29.38 -19.23
C GLY A 112 -21.72 -28.62 -18.05
N THR A 113 -21.35 -28.94 -16.81
CA THR A 113 -21.83 -28.25 -15.60
C THR A 113 -20.73 -27.51 -14.84
N GLY A 114 -19.50 -27.54 -15.35
CA GLY A 114 -18.32 -26.98 -14.74
C GLY A 114 -18.30 -25.46 -14.80
N LYS A 115 -17.61 -24.86 -13.83
CA LYS A 115 -17.58 -23.41 -13.63
C LYS A 115 -16.17 -22.91 -13.38
N VAL A 116 -15.89 -21.70 -13.86
CA VAL A 116 -14.75 -20.90 -13.44
C VAL A 116 -15.28 -19.65 -12.77
N VAL A 117 -14.89 -19.42 -11.52
CA VAL A 117 -15.42 -18.33 -10.69
C VAL A 117 -14.30 -17.57 -9.98
N GLY A 118 -14.61 -16.39 -9.45
CA GLY A 118 -13.67 -15.60 -8.67
C GLY A 118 -12.53 -15.01 -9.52
N ALA A 119 -12.69 -14.92 -10.83
CA ALA A 119 -11.65 -14.39 -11.70
C ALA A 119 -11.53 -12.86 -11.51
N LYS A 120 -10.33 -12.35 -11.19
CA LYS A 120 -10.05 -10.91 -11.31
C LYS A 120 -9.91 -10.49 -12.78
N GLY A 121 -9.42 -11.42 -13.61
CA GLY A 121 -9.30 -11.27 -15.05
C GLY A 121 -8.93 -12.60 -15.71
N ILE A 122 -9.32 -12.76 -16.98
CA ILE A 122 -8.79 -13.81 -17.86
C ILE A 122 -8.07 -13.08 -18.99
N GLY A 123 -6.81 -13.43 -19.23
CA GLY A 123 -5.84 -12.58 -19.90
C GLY A 123 -4.80 -13.35 -20.71
N THR A 124 -4.08 -12.63 -21.55
CA THR A 124 -2.88 -13.10 -22.26
C THR A 124 -1.82 -12.02 -22.12
N GLU A 125 -0.57 -12.41 -21.89
CA GLU A 125 0.62 -11.55 -21.95
C GLU A 125 1.50 -12.03 -23.11
N GLY A 126 2.06 -11.09 -23.87
CA GLY A 126 2.83 -11.37 -25.10
C GLY A 126 2.06 -12.23 -26.12
N SER A 127 2.72 -13.29 -26.61
CA SER A 127 2.25 -14.30 -27.57
C SER A 127 1.39 -15.41 -26.95
N GLY A 128 1.04 -15.31 -25.66
CA GLY A 128 0.22 -16.29 -24.96
C GLY A 128 -1.20 -16.43 -25.52
N LYS A 129 -1.76 -17.65 -25.42
CA LYS A 129 -3.08 -17.98 -25.98
C LYS A 129 -4.02 -18.58 -24.93
N ILE A 130 -5.20 -17.99 -24.74
CA ILE A 130 -6.31 -18.62 -23.99
C ILE A 130 -7.28 -19.27 -24.97
N VAL A 131 -7.71 -20.50 -24.70
CA VAL A 131 -8.71 -21.24 -25.47
C VAL A 131 -9.78 -21.78 -24.53
N LEU A 132 -11.01 -21.26 -24.63
CA LEU A 132 -12.13 -21.73 -23.81
C LEU A 132 -13.09 -22.57 -24.66
N LEU A 133 -13.21 -23.84 -24.33
CA LEU A 133 -13.96 -24.86 -25.09
C LEU A 133 -15.24 -25.32 -24.37
N GLY A 134 -15.44 -24.93 -23.10
CA GLY A 134 -16.63 -25.28 -22.32
C GLY A 134 -16.65 -24.61 -20.94
N GLY A 135 -17.77 -24.73 -20.22
CA GLY A 135 -17.96 -24.23 -18.86
C GLY A 135 -18.71 -22.90 -18.73
N THR A 136 -18.98 -22.50 -17.49
CA THR A 136 -19.62 -21.22 -17.11
C THR A 136 -18.64 -20.33 -16.37
N TYR A 137 -18.59 -19.04 -16.70
CA TYR A 137 -17.60 -18.07 -16.21
C TYR A 137 -18.32 -16.87 -15.57
N ASP A 138 -17.81 -16.35 -14.46
CA ASP A 138 -18.31 -15.11 -13.85
C ASP A 138 -17.58 -13.83 -14.32
N ALA A 139 -16.58 -13.98 -15.20
CA ALA A 139 -15.89 -12.91 -15.92
C ALA A 139 -16.29 -12.87 -17.41
N ASP A 140 -16.10 -11.70 -18.05
CA ASP A 140 -16.31 -11.56 -19.49
C ASP A 140 -15.22 -12.31 -20.28
N ILE A 141 -15.67 -13.27 -21.08
CA ILE A 141 -14.81 -14.18 -21.86
C ILE A 141 -15.00 -14.03 -23.37
N THR A 142 -15.75 -13.02 -23.82
CA THR A 142 -16.07 -12.84 -25.25
C THR A 142 -14.83 -12.64 -26.13
N LYS A 143 -13.72 -12.17 -25.54
CA LYS A 143 -12.41 -12.06 -26.19
C LYS A 143 -11.75 -13.43 -26.47
N TYR A 144 -12.11 -14.47 -25.72
CA TYR A 144 -11.44 -15.77 -25.71
C TYR A 144 -12.31 -16.95 -26.18
N ALA A 145 -13.63 -16.73 -26.34
CA ALA A 145 -14.57 -17.67 -26.93
C ALA A 145 -15.64 -16.94 -27.74
N SER A 146 -15.59 -17.06 -29.07
CA SER A 146 -16.53 -16.41 -29.99
C SER A 146 -17.95 -16.96 -29.92
N ASN A 147 -18.14 -18.16 -29.36
CA ASN A 147 -19.43 -18.79 -29.07
C ASN A 147 -19.92 -18.53 -27.62
N ALA A 148 -19.25 -17.66 -26.86
CA ALA A 148 -19.69 -17.31 -25.52
C ALA A 148 -21.03 -16.57 -25.55
N THR A 149 -21.97 -16.99 -24.70
CA THR A 149 -23.28 -16.36 -24.56
C THR A 149 -23.53 -15.96 -23.12
N LYS A 150 -24.19 -14.82 -22.91
CA LYS A 150 -24.50 -14.34 -21.55
C LYS A 150 -25.77 -15.00 -21.03
N SER A 151 -25.69 -15.63 -19.85
CA SER A 151 -26.79 -16.28 -19.15
C SER A 151 -26.87 -15.73 -17.72
N GLY A 152 -27.78 -14.78 -17.49
CA GLY A 152 -27.84 -14.03 -16.22
C GLY A 152 -26.60 -13.16 -16.03
N SER A 153 -25.95 -13.28 -14.87
CA SER A 153 -24.69 -12.57 -14.55
C SER A 153 -23.44 -13.26 -15.08
N ASN A 154 -23.57 -14.46 -15.65
CA ASN A 154 -22.45 -15.32 -16.05
C ASN A 154 -22.38 -15.47 -17.58
N TRP A 155 -21.22 -15.86 -18.07
CA TRP A 155 -20.95 -16.20 -19.46
C TRP A 155 -20.83 -17.72 -19.63
N VAL A 156 -21.34 -18.27 -20.73
CA VAL A 156 -21.37 -19.72 -20.99
C VAL A 156 -20.77 -19.98 -22.36
N VAL A 157 -19.79 -20.88 -22.42
CA VAL A 157 -19.25 -21.42 -23.69
C VAL A 157 -20.05 -22.67 -24.05
N GLY A 158 -20.80 -22.62 -25.16
CA GLY A 158 -21.69 -23.70 -25.55
C GLY A 158 -20.99 -24.85 -26.27
N GLY A 159 -21.00 -26.05 -25.67
CA GLY A 159 -20.64 -27.34 -26.28
C GLY A 159 -19.89 -28.27 -25.32
N THR A 160 -20.42 -29.46 -25.06
CA THR A 160 -19.66 -30.54 -24.42
C THR A 160 -18.71 -31.13 -25.47
N VAL A 161 -17.41 -30.86 -25.37
CA VAL A 161 -16.41 -31.43 -26.29
C VAL A 161 -15.99 -32.79 -25.74
N ALA A 162 -16.40 -33.87 -26.39
CA ALA A 162 -15.93 -35.23 -26.11
C ALA A 162 -14.75 -35.57 -27.03
N ASP A 163 -13.56 -35.72 -26.43
CA ASP A 163 -12.33 -36.34 -26.96
C ASP A 163 -11.55 -35.59 -28.11
N PRO A 164 -10.21 -35.41 -28.04
CA PRO A 164 -9.46 -34.39 -28.79
C PRO A 164 -8.69 -34.96 -30.00
N THR A 165 -9.36 -35.45 -31.04
CA THR A 165 -8.64 -36.02 -32.21
C THR A 165 -8.80 -35.29 -33.54
N GLU A 166 -9.59 -34.22 -33.62
CA GLU A 166 -9.44 -33.23 -34.69
C GLU A 166 -9.64 -31.84 -34.09
N ALA A 167 -8.54 -31.19 -33.72
CA ALA A 167 -8.56 -29.75 -33.52
C ALA A 167 -8.93 -29.10 -34.86
N PRO A 168 -10.05 -28.37 -34.98
CA PRO A 168 -10.19 -27.45 -36.09
C PRO A 168 -9.07 -26.43 -35.92
N GLN A 169 -8.18 -26.32 -36.91
CA GLN A 169 -7.22 -25.22 -36.98
C GLN A 169 -8.01 -23.90 -37.00
N PRO A 170 -7.96 -23.08 -35.94
CA PRO A 170 -8.65 -21.80 -35.95
C PRO A 170 -7.69 -20.78 -36.55
N THR A 171 -8.11 -20.27 -37.71
CA THR A 171 -7.54 -19.10 -38.38
C THR A 171 -7.41 -17.92 -37.41
N ASP A 172 -6.28 -17.22 -37.48
CA ASP A 172 -6.02 -15.95 -36.78
C ASP A 172 -7.22 -15.01 -36.86
N GLY A 173 -7.92 -14.84 -35.74
CA GLY A 173 -8.77 -13.69 -35.48
C GLY A 173 -7.92 -12.63 -34.80
N PRO A 174 -7.98 -11.35 -35.23
CA PRO A 174 -6.87 -10.42 -35.08
C PRO A 174 -6.60 -10.13 -33.60
N VAL A 175 -5.35 -10.35 -33.17
CA VAL A 175 -4.74 -9.47 -32.17
C VAL A 175 -4.97 -8.07 -32.72
N SER A 176 -5.64 -7.20 -31.96
CA SER A 176 -5.81 -5.83 -32.43
C SER A 176 -4.42 -5.23 -32.52
N ASP A 177 -3.93 -5.03 -33.74
CA ASP A 177 -2.67 -4.35 -34.02
C ASP A 177 -2.75 -2.84 -33.71
N ALA A 178 -3.86 -2.39 -33.15
CA ALA A 178 -4.06 -1.01 -32.77
C ALA A 178 -3.00 -0.53 -31.78
N VAL A 179 -2.39 0.61 -32.11
CA VAL A 179 -1.42 1.31 -31.27
C VAL A 179 -2.13 2.14 -30.20
N ALA A 180 -3.31 2.67 -30.50
CA ALA A 180 -4.01 3.60 -29.61
C ALA A 180 -5.54 3.46 -29.68
N LYS A 181 -6.23 3.97 -28.67
CA LYS A 181 -7.71 4.07 -28.63
C LYS A 181 -8.20 5.43 -28.14
N ILE A 182 -9.41 5.79 -28.56
CA ILE A 182 -10.21 6.89 -28.00
C ILE A 182 -11.57 6.33 -27.62
N GLY A 183 -11.85 6.26 -26.32
CA GLY A 183 -13.01 5.51 -25.82
C GLY A 183 -12.93 4.04 -26.24
N SER A 184 -13.90 3.57 -27.03
CA SER A 184 -13.91 2.20 -27.58
C SER A 184 -13.35 2.10 -29.02
N LYS A 185 -13.05 3.21 -29.70
CA LYS A 185 -12.54 3.19 -31.07
C LYS A 185 -11.02 3.02 -31.06
N GLN A 186 -10.53 2.03 -31.79
CA GLN A 186 -9.12 1.68 -31.92
C GLN A 186 -8.52 2.25 -33.21
N TYR A 187 -7.21 2.48 -33.20
CA TYR A 187 -6.43 3.09 -34.28
C TYR A 187 -5.12 2.35 -34.48
N ASP A 188 -4.75 2.12 -35.73
CA ASP A 188 -3.55 1.36 -36.12
C ASP A 188 -2.26 2.14 -35.85
N SER A 189 -2.34 3.48 -35.76
CA SER A 189 -1.21 4.35 -35.42
C SER A 189 -1.61 5.42 -34.40
N LEU A 190 -0.60 5.97 -33.71
CA LEU A 190 -0.81 7.10 -32.81
C LEU A 190 -1.22 8.37 -33.58
N GLN A 191 -0.67 8.60 -34.78
CA GLN A 191 -1.06 9.73 -35.64
C GLN A 191 -2.54 9.65 -36.06
N ASP A 192 -3.04 8.47 -36.44
CA ASP A 192 -4.45 8.30 -36.82
C ASP A 192 -5.40 8.61 -35.66
N ALA A 193 -5.00 8.23 -34.45
CA ALA A 193 -5.73 8.58 -33.23
C ALA A 193 -5.73 10.09 -33.01
N VAL A 194 -4.57 10.76 -33.13
CA VAL A 194 -4.47 12.23 -33.03
C VAL A 194 -5.36 12.92 -34.07
N ASP A 195 -5.27 12.52 -35.33
CA ASP A 195 -6.05 13.12 -36.42
C ASP A 195 -7.55 12.99 -36.17
N SER A 196 -7.97 11.82 -35.67
CA SER A 196 -9.37 11.52 -35.36
C SER A 196 -9.87 12.12 -34.04
N ALA A 197 -8.99 12.53 -33.14
CA ALA A 197 -9.35 13.02 -31.81
C ALA A 197 -10.19 14.30 -31.89
N SER A 198 -11.25 14.37 -31.08
CA SER A 198 -11.93 15.64 -30.80
C SER A 198 -11.09 16.48 -29.84
N ASN A 199 -11.34 17.80 -29.79
CA ASN A 199 -10.65 18.65 -28.83
C ASN A 199 -10.94 18.22 -27.40
N LYS A 200 -9.87 18.11 -26.61
CA LYS A 200 -9.77 17.59 -25.23
C LYS A 200 -10.04 16.09 -25.11
N ALA A 201 -9.96 15.32 -26.19
CA ALA A 201 -10.01 13.87 -26.10
C ALA A 201 -8.73 13.31 -25.45
N THR A 202 -8.91 12.21 -24.71
CA THR A 202 -7.82 11.37 -24.21
C THR A 202 -7.60 10.22 -25.19
N ILE A 203 -6.37 10.09 -25.66
CA ILE A 203 -5.86 8.99 -26.47
C ILE A 203 -5.10 8.09 -25.51
N THR A 204 -5.58 6.86 -25.32
CA THR A 204 -4.88 5.86 -24.49
C THR A 204 -4.02 4.99 -25.40
N LEU A 205 -2.74 4.89 -25.05
CA LEU A 205 -1.82 4.02 -25.74
C LEU A 205 -2.11 2.54 -25.38
N LEU A 206 -1.93 1.62 -26.32
CA LEU A 206 -2.22 0.18 -26.12
C LEU A 206 -0.99 -0.71 -26.24
N LYS A 207 0.07 -0.19 -26.86
CA LYS A 207 1.40 -0.77 -27.03
C LYS A 207 2.37 0.33 -27.44
N GLN A 208 3.67 0.04 -27.43
CA GLN A 208 4.70 0.97 -27.91
C GLN A 208 4.31 1.60 -29.26
N ALA A 209 4.31 2.93 -29.31
CA ALA A 209 4.16 3.70 -30.54
C ALA A 209 5.53 4.02 -31.14
N ASP A 210 5.79 3.45 -32.31
CA ASP A 210 6.86 3.90 -33.17
C ASP A 210 6.39 5.13 -33.96
N VAL A 211 7.03 6.28 -33.73
CA VAL A 211 6.79 7.53 -34.43
C VAL A 211 8.04 8.03 -35.14
N THR A 212 8.90 7.11 -35.62
CA THR A 212 10.09 7.46 -36.41
C THR A 212 9.78 8.15 -37.73
N ASP A 213 8.55 8.08 -38.22
CA ASP A 213 8.07 8.86 -39.38
C ASP A 213 7.53 10.26 -38.99
N GLY A 214 7.53 10.58 -37.70
CA GLY A 214 7.01 11.81 -37.10
C GLY A 214 5.64 11.64 -36.44
N LEU A 215 5.38 12.45 -35.41
CA LEU A 215 4.06 12.62 -34.77
C LEU A 215 3.73 14.11 -34.70
N GLU A 216 2.66 14.54 -35.37
CA GLU A 216 2.22 15.94 -35.36
C GLU A 216 0.94 16.11 -34.53
N ILE A 217 0.97 17.08 -33.60
CA ILE A 217 -0.22 17.62 -32.94
C ILE A 217 -0.61 18.93 -33.66
N PRO A 218 -1.66 18.94 -34.50
CA PRO A 218 -1.95 20.08 -35.37
C PRO A 218 -2.38 21.34 -34.62
N ALA A 219 -2.19 22.50 -35.24
CA ALA A 219 -2.64 23.79 -34.70
C ALA A 219 -4.15 23.78 -34.38
N GLY A 220 -4.51 24.33 -33.21
CA GLY A 220 -5.91 24.37 -32.74
C GLY A 220 -6.46 23.05 -32.21
N LYS A 221 -5.69 21.96 -32.30
CA LYS A 221 -5.99 20.69 -31.64
C LYS A 221 -5.63 20.77 -30.16
N THR A 222 -6.40 20.13 -29.29
CA THR A 222 -6.03 19.91 -27.88
C THR A 222 -6.27 18.46 -27.56
N VAL A 223 -5.25 17.71 -27.15
CA VAL A 223 -5.35 16.27 -26.87
C VAL A 223 -4.53 15.91 -25.64
N THR A 224 -4.93 14.83 -24.98
CA THR A 224 -4.15 14.16 -23.94
C THR A 224 -3.70 12.81 -24.47
N ILE A 225 -2.41 12.50 -24.39
CA ILE A 225 -1.88 11.15 -24.57
C ILE A 225 -1.69 10.56 -23.17
N ASP A 226 -2.36 9.45 -22.93
CA ASP A 226 -2.29 8.64 -21.71
C ASP A 226 -1.45 7.41 -22.01
N LEU A 227 -0.28 7.33 -21.36
CA LEU A 227 0.71 6.27 -21.58
C LEU A 227 0.37 4.98 -20.82
N ALA A 228 -0.69 4.99 -20.00
CA ALA A 228 -1.15 3.83 -19.25
C ALA A 228 -1.29 2.60 -20.14
N ASP A 229 -1.00 1.42 -19.59
CA ASP A 229 -0.92 0.12 -20.28
C ASP A 229 0.39 -0.13 -21.08
N VAL A 230 1.41 0.77 -21.05
CA VAL A 230 2.71 0.57 -21.73
C VAL A 230 3.89 0.98 -20.82
N ASP A 231 4.22 0.10 -19.87
CA ASP A 231 5.19 0.39 -18.80
C ASP A 231 6.66 0.35 -19.26
N TYR A 232 7.48 1.24 -18.68
CA TYR A 232 8.92 1.43 -18.91
C TYR A 232 9.81 0.24 -18.50
N TYR A 233 9.26 -0.82 -17.87
CA TYR A 233 10.03 -1.95 -17.37
C TYR A 233 9.38 -3.29 -17.72
N GLU A 234 9.47 -3.70 -18.99
CA GLU A 234 9.30 -5.09 -19.40
C GLU A 234 10.69 -5.74 -19.60
N ASP A 235 10.92 -6.92 -19.01
CA ASP A 235 11.99 -7.86 -19.40
C ASP A 235 13.46 -7.38 -19.46
N ASP A 236 13.90 -6.56 -18.50
CA ASP A 236 15.31 -6.09 -18.40
C ASP A 236 15.82 -5.31 -19.65
N GLU A 237 14.94 -4.92 -20.57
CA GLU A 237 15.21 -4.02 -21.69
C GLU A 237 14.40 -2.72 -21.54
N GLU A 238 15.04 -1.56 -21.73
CA GLU A 238 14.32 -0.27 -21.70
C GLU A 238 13.39 -0.17 -22.90
N SER A 239 12.11 -0.54 -22.75
CA SER A 239 11.09 -0.30 -23.77
C SER A 239 10.44 1.07 -23.53
N ALA A 240 10.45 1.92 -24.56
CA ALA A 240 9.79 3.22 -24.49
C ALA A 240 8.35 3.10 -24.99
N ALA A 241 7.40 3.68 -24.27
CA ALA A 241 6.01 3.81 -24.70
C ALA A 241 5.90 4.56 -26.03
N ILE A 242 6.74 5.57 -26.26
CA ILE A 242 6.86 6.24 -27.55
C ILE A 242 8.34 6.30 -27.95
N VAL A 243 8.63 5.82 -29.16
CA VAL A 243 9.96 5.89 -29.79
C VAL A 243 9.90 6.85 -30.97
N ALA A 244 10.55 8.00 -30.86
CA ALA A 244 10.66 8.96 -31.95
C ALA A 244 11.86 8.69 -32.89
N GLY A 245 12.87 7.94 -32.42
CA GLY A 245 14.12 7.71 -33.15
C GLY A 245 14.77 9.02 -33.59
N ASP A 246 15.20 9.09 -34.85
CA ASP A 246 15.82 10.29 -35.44
C ASP A 246 14.81 11.41 -35.78
N SER A 247 13.51 11.11 -35.70
CA SER A 247 12.40 12.07 -35.85
C SER A 247 12.01 12.69 -34.50
N GLN A 248 10.94 13.48 -34.50
CA GLN A 248 10.47 14.22 -33.33
C GLN A 248 8.94 14.24 -33.23
N ILE A 249 8.44 14.58 -32.05
CA ILE A 249 7.03 14.91 -31.83
C ILE A 249 6.87 16.42 -32.05
N ASP A 250 6.17 16.80 -33.12
CA ASP A 250 5.90 18.19 -33.50
C ASP A 250 4.58 18.70 -32.90
N VAL A 251 4.64 19.75 -32.10
CA VAL A 251 3.48 20.27 -31.38
C VAL A 251 3.16 21.70 -31.82
N TYR A 252 2.14 21.83 -32.68
CA TYR A 252 1.54 23.11 -33.08
C TYR A 252 0.26 23.43 -32.29
N GLY A 253 -0.41 22.40 -31.74
CA GLY A 253 -1.59 22.50 -30.87
C GLY A 253 -1.25 22.42 -29.38
N ASN A 254 -2.15 21.86 -28.58
CA ASN A 254 -1.94 21.61 -27.15
C ASN A 254 -1.89 20.09 -26.88
N LEU A 255 -0.80 19.62 -26.31
CA LEU A 255 -0.58 18.24 -25.90
C LEU A 255 -0.43 18.16 -24.37
N THR A 256 -1.20 17.29 -23.73
CA THR A 256 -0.91 16.83 -22.36
C THR A 256 -0.40 15.41 -22.41
N ILE A 257 0.69 15.12 -21.71
CA ILE A 257 1.24 13.78 -21.52
C ILE A 257 1.05 13.39 -20.06
N LYS A 258 0.45 12.23 -19.84
CA LYS A 258 0.26 11.65 -18.51
C LYS A 258 0.34 10.14 -18.58
N ASP A 259 0.45 9.55 -17.41
CA ASP A 259 0.40 8.13 -17.15
C ASP A 259 -0.57 7.90 -15.98
N SER A 260 -1.68 7.23 -16.26
CA SER A 260 -2.82 7.16 -15.32
C SER A 260 -2.90 5.90 -14.47
N ASP A 261 -2.04 4.91 -14.70
CA ASP A 261 -2.00 3.68 -13.90
C ASP A 261 -1.09 3.81 -12.64
N GLY A 262 -0.36 4.92 -12.55
CA GLY A 262 0.51 5.25 -11.42
C GLY A 262 1.95 4.74 -11.59
N TYR A 263 2.30 4.21 -12.75
CA TYR A 263 3.67 4.03 -13.20
C TYR A 263 4.14 5.24 -14.01
N VAL A 264 5.42 5.20 -14.44
CA VAL A 264 6.01 6.27 -15.24
C VAL A 264 6.61 5.66 -16.49
N SER A 265 5.93 5.88 -17.60
CA SER A 265 6.33 5.43 -18.94
C SER A 265 7.40 6.31 -19.58
N LEU A 266 8.21 5.72 -20.48
CA LEU A 266 9.30 6.40 -21.19
C LEU A 266 8.88 6.87 -22.60
N ILE A 267 9.27 8.09 -22.95
CA ILE A 267 9.30 8.63 -24.31
C ILE A 267 10.76 8.85 -24.67
N SER A 268 11.22 8.27 -25.78
CA SER A 268 12.63 8.32 -26.18
C SER A 268 12.82 8.84 -27.59
N GLY A 269 13.98 9.46 -27.84
CA GLY A 269 14.42 9.87 -29.18
C GLY A 269 15.93 10.06 -29.27
N THR A 270 16.45 9.91 -30.49
CA THR A 270 17.86 10.04 -30.90
C THR A 270 18.09 11.20 -31.88
N GLY A 271 17.02 11.82 -32.39
CA GLY A 271 17.07 12.96 -33.30
C GLY A 271 17.69 14.23 -32.70
N SER A 272 17.51 15.38 -33.34
CA SER A 272 17.98 16.64 -32.73
C SER A 272 17.18 16.99 -31.47
N GLU A 273 15.90 16.64 -31.47
CA GLU A 273 14.91 16.98 -30.45
C GLU A 273 13.95 15.78 -30.28
N VAL A 274 13.56 15.41 -29.06
CA VAL A 274 12.50 14.39 -28.86
C VAL A 274 11.13 15.02 -29.09
N ILE A 275 10.91 16.22 -28.53
CA ILE A 275 9.70 17.01 -28.70
C ILE A 275 10.07 18.42 -29.17
N SER A 276 9.42 18.90 -30.25
CA SER A 276 9.55 20.26 -30.76
C SER A 276 8.22 21.00 -30.65
N VAL A 277 8.20 22.07 -29.85
CA VAL A 277 7.01 22.88 -29.58
C VAL A 277 7.07 24.15 -30.41
N HIS A 278 6.24 24.22 -31.44
CA HIS A 278 6.21 25.30 -32.42
C HIS A 278 5.46 26.53 -31.93
N ASP A 279 5.36 27.57 -32.76
CA ASP A 279 4.72 28.84 -32.39
C ASP A 279 3.26 28.65 -31.95
N ASN A 280 2.95 29.07 -30.72
CA ASN A 280 1.67 28.89 -30.02
C ASN A 280 1.29 27.44 -29.68
N GLY A 281 2.17 26.47 -29.92
CA GLY A 281 2.04 25.12 -29.40
C GLY A 281 2.25 25.07 -27.88
N LYS A 282 1.65 24.09 -27.21
CA LYS A 282 1.82 23.86 -25.78
C LYS A 282 1.99 22.38 -25.48
N VAL A 283 2.96 22.04 -24.65
CA VAL A 283 3.10 20.73 -24.01
C VAL A 283 2.94 20.88 -22.50
N THR A 284 2.09 20.06 -21.90
CA THR A 284 2.02 19.83 -20.46
C THR A 284 2.48 18.41 -20.17
N VAL A 285 3.41 18.22 -19.23
CA VAL A 285 3.85 16.89 -18.77
C VAL A 285 3.42 16.73 -17.31
N GLU A 286 2.47 15.83 -17.06
CA GLU A 286 1.96 15.50 -15.72
C GLU A 286 2.66 14.25 -15.17
N SER A 287 2.86 13.23 -16.01
CA SER A 287 3.71 12.08 -15.70
C SER A 287 4.26 11.41 -16.97
N ALA A 288 5.58 11.30 -17.05
CA ALA A 288 6.37 10.61 -18.08
C ALA A 288 7.88 10.83 -17.84
N PHE A 289 8.71 9.88 -18.28
CA PHE A 289 10.14 10.13 -18.52
C PHE A 289 10.35 10.47 -19.98
N ILE A 290 10.92 11.64 -20.28
CA ILE A 290 11.25 12.07 -21.64
C ILE A 290 12.76 12.11 -21.74
N THR A 291 13.33 11.15 -22.46
CA THR A 291 14.79 10.96 -22.51
C THR A 291 15.32 11.16 -23.93
N ALA A 292 16.21 12.13 -24.05
CA ALA A 292 17.11 12.30 -25.19
C ALA A 292 18.31 11.35 -25.03
N GLN A 293 18.38 10.32 -25.88
CA GLN A 293 19.38 9.25 -25.71
C GLN A 293 20.78 9.63 -26.23
N ASP A 294 20.87 10.53 -27.21
CA ASP A 294 22.15 10.99 -27.76
C ASP A 294 22.62 12.33 -27.18
N ASP A 295 23.93 12.56 -27.21
CA ASP A 295 24.59 13.77 -26.71
C ASP A 295 24.38 15.02 -27.60
N ALA A 296 23.75 14.86 -28.76
CA ALA A 296 23.27 15.95 -29.59
C ALA A 296 21.79 16.29 -29.34
N THR A 297 21.04 15.41 -28.67
CA THR A 297 19.58 15.48 -28.60
C THR A 297 19.10 16.34 -27.42
N THR A 298 18.14 17.22 -27.70
CA THR A 298 17.40 17.98 -26.68
C THR A 298 16.10 17.24 -26.34
N ALA A 299 15.72 17.12 -25.07
CA ALA A 299 14.46 16.47 -24.71
C ALA A 299 13.26 17.29 -25.21
N VAL A 300 13.27 18.61 -24.98
CA VAL A 300 12.22 19.51 -25.48
C VAL A 300 12.82 20.80 -26.05
N ALA A 301 12.55 21.09 -27.33
CA ALA A 301 12.80 22.40 -27.92
C ALA A 301 11.52 23.21 -28.04
N LEU A 302 11.61 24.52 -27.84
CA LEU A 302 10.52 25.47 -28.02
C LEU A 302 10.94 26.55 -29.01
N GLU A 303 10.05 26.89 -29.94
CA GLU A 303 10.24 27.95 -30.93
C GLU A 303 9.10 28.98 -30.86
N GLY A 304 9.34 30.20 -31.34
CA GLY A 304 8.32 31.25 -31.38
C GLY A 304 7.71 31.52 -30.00
N LYS A 305 6.40 31.33 -29.85
CA LYS A 305 5.63 31.41 -28.60
C LYS A 305 5.27 30.04 -28.01
N GLY A 306 6.02 28.99 -28.35
CA GLY A 306 5.82 27.66 -27.79
C GLY A 306 5.87 27.65 -26.26
N THR A 307 5.11 26.76 -25.63
CA THR A 307 4.97 26.66 -24.18
C THR A 307 5.23 25.25 -23.67
N LEU A 308 6.06 25.12 -22.63
CA LEU A 308 6.25 23.90 -21.86
C LEU A 308 5.77 24.13 -20.43
N VAL A 309 4.97 23.22 -19.90
CA VAL A 309 4.58 23.14 -18.50
C VAL A 309 4.92 21.76 -17.97
N VAL A 310 5.70 21.68 -16.90
CA VAL A 310 5.90 20.43 -16.14
C VAL A 310 5.13 20.59 -14.82
N ASP A 311 4.07 19.80 -14.67
CA ASP A 311 3.06 19.91 -13.61
C ASP A 311 2.81 18.52 -13.00
N ALA A 312 3.84 18.01 -12.33
CA ALA A 312 3.85 16.67 -11.77
C ALA A 312 3.39 16.63 -10.30
N ALA A 313 2.96 15.47 -9.83
CA ALA A 313 2.66 15.29 -8.41
C ALA A 313 3.93 15.27 -7.53
N SER A 314 5.08 14.89 -8.10
CA SER A 314 6.38 14.87 -7.45
C SER A 314 7.54 14.95 -8.44
N THR A 315 8.77 15.17 -7.95
CA THR A 315 9.98 15.24 -8.80
C THR A 315 10.28 13.98 -9.62
N ASN A 316 9.64 12.85 -9.32
CA ASN A 316 9.89 11.59 -10.00
C ASN A 316 8.77 11.21 -10.98
N ASP A 317 7.65 11.93 -11.00
CA ASP A 317 6.52 11.54 -11.85
C ASP A 317 6.68 12.10 -13.27
N ALA A 318 7.26 13.29 -13.41
CA ALA A 318 7.69 13.84 -14.70
C ALA A 318 9.19 14.17 -14.69
N VAL A 319 9.96 13.53 -15.57
CA VAL A 319 11.40 13.75 -15.70
C VAL A 319 11.75 14.00 -17.16
N LEU A 320 12.33 15.17 -17.43
CA LEU A 320 12.93 15.46 -18.73
C LEU A 320 14.44 15.29 -18.58
N GLN A 321 15.04 14.44 -19.41
CA GLN A 321 16.45 14.10 -19.34
C GLN A 321 17.16 14.20 -20.69
N SER A 322 18.39 14.74 -20.67
CA SER A 322 19.30 14.75 -21.81
C SER A 322 20.75 14.67 -21.33
N VAL A 323 21.64 14.16 -22.16
CA VAL A 323 23.10 14.26 -21.98
C VAL A 323 23.73 15.35 -22.86
N GLY A 324 22.96 15.95 -23.76
CA GLY A 324 23.45 16.93 -24.73
C GLY A 324 23.57 18.36 -24.23
N ALA A 325 23.62 19.33 -25.15
CA ALA A 325 23.92 20.73 -24.84
C ALA A 325 22.91 21.39 -23.87
N SER A 326 21.65 20.98 -23.94
CA SER A 326 20.58 21.39 -23.02
C SER A 326 19.46 20.37 -22.98
N THR A 327 18.80 20.18 -21.83
CA THR A 327 17.61 19.32 -21.74
C THR A 327 16.38 20.01 -22.31
N VAL A 328 16.17 21.27 -21.95
CA VAL A 328 15.15 22.13 -22.55
C VAL A 328 15.82 23.30 -23.26
N LYS A 329 15.44 23.52 -24.53
CA LYS A 329 15.96 24.61 -25.36
C LYS A 329 14.84 25.53 -25.83
N ALA A 330 14.69 26.68 -25.19
CA ALA A 330 13.65 27.66 -25.53
C ALA A 330 14.21 28.81 -26.38
N LYS A 331 13.63 29.04 -27.57
CA LYS A 331 14.02 30.11 -28.50
C LYS A 331 12.84 30.99 -28.84
N GLY A 332 13.07 32.30 -28.88
CA GLY A 332 12.01 33.25 -29.15
C GLY A 332 11.17 33.51 -27.91
N ASN A 333 9.95 34.02 -28.12
CA ASN A 333 9.03 34.41 -27.06
C ASN A 333 8.35 33.21 -26.36
N SER A 334 9.09 32.11 -26.16
CA SER A 334 8.60 30.87 -25.57
C SER A 334 8.43 30.99 -24.06
N THR A 335 7.65 30.08 -23.48
CA THR A 335 7.40 30.01 -22.03
C THR A 335 7.74 28.63 -21.51
N VAL A 336 8.52 28.57 -20.41
CA VAL A 336 8.77 27.32 -19.67
C VAL A 336 8.29 27.54 -18.24
N THR A 337 7.43 26.64 -17.75
CA THR A 337 6.97 26.63 -16.36
C THR A 337 7.27 25.27 -15.74
N LEU A 338 7.96 25.27 -14.61
CA LEU A 338 8.13 24.10 -13.75
C LEU A 338 7.37 24.33 -12.45
N GLU A 339 6.23 23.67 -12.29
CA GLU A 339 5.47 23.66 -11.04
C GLU A 339 6.08 22.63 -10.08
N GLU A 340 6.26 21.40 -10.54
CA GLU A 340 6.89 20.28 -9.83
C GLU A 340 7.34 19.23 -10.88
N GLY A 341 8.29 18.35 -10.55
CA GLY A 341 8.94 17.45 -11.52
C GLY A 341 10.45 17.66 -11.61
N ALA A 342 11.12 17.07 -12.59
CA ALA A 342 12.55 17.24 -12.79
C ALA A 342 12.95 17.58 -14.24
N ILE A 343 13.90 18.51 -14.37
CA ILE A 343 14.60 18.79 -15.62
C ILE A 343 16.09 18.58 -15.38
N TRP A 344 16.63 17.53 -15.98
CA TRP A 344 17.98 17.07 -15.70
C TRP A 344 18.82 16.98 -16.97
N ASN A 345 19.94 17.69 -16.99
CA ASN A 345 21.01 17.40 -17.92
C ASN A 345 22.07 16.52 -17.23
N ALA A 346 22.16 15.26 -17.63
CA ALA A 346 23.11 14.29 -17.08
C ALA A 346 24.54 14.47 -17.63
N GLY A 347 24.70 15.28 -18.68
CA GLY A 347 25.99 15.63 -19.27
C GLY A 347 26.57 16.95 -18.75
N ASN A 348 27.23 17.68 -19.65
CA ASN A 348 27.82 18.99 -19.37
C ASN A 348 26.95 20.16 -19.86
N GLY A 349 25.74 19.88 -20.35
CA GLY A 349 24.79 20.87 -20.83
C GLY A 349 24.01 21.57 -19.71
N ALA A 350 23.14 22.52 -20.09
CA ALA A 350 22.24 23.16 -19.14
C ALA A 350 20.95 22.35 -18.95
N ALA A 351 20.32 22.43 -17.77
CA ALA A 351 18.96 21.91 -17.63
C ALA A 351 18.02 22.69 -18.56
N ILE A 352 18.14 24.02 -18.55
CA ILE A 352 17.37 24.92 -19.41
C ILE A 352 18.31 25.91 -20.09
N GLU A 353 18.21 26.03 -21.41
CA GLU A 353 18.78 27.12 -22.19
C GLU A 353 17.65 27.91 -22.84
N ALA A 354 17.47 29.18 -22.46
CA ALA A 354 16.39 30.02 -22.95
C ALA A 354 16.90 31.34 -23.55
N SER A 355 16.38 31.70 -24.72
CA SER A 355 16.83 32.87 -25.47
C SER A 355 15.68 33.67 -26.10
N THR A 356 15.82 35.00 -26.11
CA THR A 356 15.07 36.00 -26.88
C THR A 356 13.62 36.24 -26.44
N LYS A 357 13.37 37.17 -25.50
CA LYS A 357 12.04 37.69 -25.10
C LYS A 357 11.06 36.72 -24.42
N GLY A 358 11.42 35.44 -24.27
CA GLY A 358 10.61 34.46 -23.55
C GLY A 358 10.59 34.62 -22.02
N SER A 359 9.99 33.65 -21.33
CA SER A 359 9.98 33.56 -19.87
C SER A 359 10.22 32.13 -19.38
N VAL A 360 10.90 32.02 -18.23
CA VAL A 360 11.06 30.79 -17.47
C VAL A 360 10.54 31.05 -16.06
N THR A 361 9.64 30.20 -15.57
CA THR A 361 9.09 30.26 -14.22
C THR A 361 9.35 28.94 -13.51
N VAL A 362 9.90 29.00 -12.30
CA VAL A 362 10.13 27.84 -11.44
C VAL A 362 9.42 28.07 -10.11
N ASN A 363 8.39 27.26 -9.84
CA ASN A 363 7.59 27.29 -8.62
C ASN A 363 7.85 26.09 -7.69
N GLY A 364 8.66 25.12 -8.14
CA GLY A 364 9.00 23.91 -7.40
C GLY A 364 9.93 23.01 -8.22
N GLY A 365 10.00 21.72 -7.89
CA GLY A 365 10.75 20.76 -8.69
C GLY A 365 12.26 20.72 -8.49
N PHE A 366 12.93 19.98 -9.37
CA PHE A 366 14.38 19.78 -9.38
C PHE A 366 15.00 20.10 -10.74
N LEU A 367 15.99 20.98 -10.75
CA LEU A 367 16.79 21.29 -11.92
C LEU A 367 18.25 20.91 -11.66
N ARG A 368 18.82 20.13 -12.58
CA ARG A 368 20.20 19.66 -12.45
C ARG A 368 20.98 19.78 -13.74
N SER A 369 22.22 20.23 -13.61
CA SER A 369 23.26 20.06 -14.62
C SER A 369 24.38 19.21 -14.02
N GLY A 370 24.76 18.13 -14.70
CA GLY A 370 25.74 17.13 -14.26
C GLY A 370 25.10 15.79 -13.92
N GLY A 371 25.82 14.70 -14.19
CA GLY A 371 25.39 13.32 -13.96
C GLY A 371 25.68 12.83 -12.55
N LEU A 372 25.19 11.64 -12.23
CA LEU A 372 25.57 10.92 -11.01
C LEU A 372 26.93 10.20 -11.18
N ASP A 373 27.32 9.92 -12.43
CA ASP A 373 28.51 9.15 -12.80
C ASP A 373 29.77 10.01 -13.06
N GLY A 374 29.84 11.19 -12.44
CA GLY A 374 31.05 12.03 -12.42
C GLY A 374 31.08 13.22 -13.39
N ALA A 375 30.08 13.38 -14.27
CA ALA A 375 29.90 14.62 -15.02
C ALA A 375 29.50 15.76 -14.07
N LYS A 376 30.35 16.79 -13.96
CA LYS A 376 30.15 17.86 -12.96
C LYS A 376 29.12 18.93 -13.38
N GLY A 377 28.59 18.83 -14.60
CA GLY A 377 27.64 19.78 -15.17
C GLY A 377 28.27 21.12 -15.54
N SER A 378 27.51 21.95 -16.26
CA SER A 378 27.81 23.36 -16.47
C SER A 378 26.83 24.22 -15.65
N ASN A 379 26.08 25.11 -16.30
CA ASN A 379 25.13 26.00 -15.64
C ASN A 379 23.75 25.36 -15.62
N VAL A 380 23.00 25.51 -14.53
CA VAL A 380 21.65 24.92 -14.43
C VAL A 380 20.70 25.60 -15.41
N VAL A 381 20.65 26.93 -15.42
CA VAL A 381 19.86 27.74 -16.37
C VAL A 381 20.75 28.75 -17.10
N LYS A 382 20.67 28.78 -18.44
CA LYS A 382 21.33 29.77 -19.30
C LYS A 382 20.28 30.67 -19.95
N LEU A 383 20.45 31.98 -19.82
CA LEU A 383 19.50 32.99 -20.26
C LEU A 383 20.15 34.00 -21.21
N SER A 384 19.47 34.31 -22.31
CA SER A 384 19.85 35.42 -23.18
C SER A 384 18.64 36.22 -23.62
N GLY A 385 18.41 37.42 -23.09
CA GLY A 385 17.21 38.22 -23.43
C GLY A 385 15.89 37.70 -22.85
N THR A 386 15.93 36.78 -21.87
CA THR A 386 14.77 36.08 -21.28
C THR A 386 14.65 36.42 -19.80
N LYS A 387 13.42 36.48 -19.27
CA LYS A 387 13.16 36.62 -17.83
C LYS A 387 13.06 35.25 -17.15
N LEU A 388 13.80 35.04 -16.06
CA LEU A 388 13.63 33.93 -15.13
C LEU A 388 12.99 34.43 -13.83
N THR A 389 11.91 33.77 -13.39
CA THR A 389 11.28 33.96 -12.09
C THR A 389 11.41 32.67 -11.28
N VAL A 390 11.90 32.74 -10.05
CA VAL A 390 12.04 31.59 -9.15
C VAL A 390 11.33 31.88 -7.84
N THR A 391 10.28 31.13 -7.53
CA THR A 391 9.56 31.22 -6.25
C THR A 391 9.92 30.07 -5.30
N ASP A 392 10.25 28.90 -5.83
CA ASP A 392 10.80 27.75 -5.10
C ASP A 392 11.59 26.83 -6.07
N GLY A 393 12.02 25.65 -5.61
CA GLY A 393 12.68 24.62 -6.41
C GLY A 393 14.12 24.38 -6.00
N ARG A 394 14.71 23.30 -6.52
CA ARG A 394 16.07 22.85 -6.17
C ARG A 394 17.00 22.91 -7.38
N PHE A 395 18.09 23.67 -7.27
CA PHE A 395 19.06 23.91 -8.34
C PHE A 395 20.42 23.32 -7.98
N ARG A 396 20.91 22.37 -8.80
CA ARG A 396 22.18 21.69 -8.57
C ARG A 396 23.10 21.68 -9.78
N THR A 397 24.35 22.08 -9.54
CA THR A 397 25.51 21.83 -10.41
C THR A 397 26.75 21.71 -9.53
N ASP A 398 27.68 20.85 -9.94
CA ASP A 398 28.92 20.59 -9.19
C ASP A 398 30.12 21.39 -9.74
N SER A 399 29.99 22.10 -10.88
CA SER A 399 31.09 22.93 -11.40
C SER A 399 30.73 24.26 -12.07
N GLY A 400 29.48 24.49 -12.48
CA GLY A 400 29.06 25.77 -13.06
C GLY A 400 28.28 26.65 -12.08
N LYS A 401 27.50 27.59 -12.60
CA LYS A 401 26.60 28.47 -11.83
C LYS A 401 25.16 27.94 -11.84
N ASN A 402 24.33 28.35 -10.86
CA ASN A 402 22.89 28.10 -11.00
C ASN A 402 22.37 28.83 -12.24
N PHE A 403 22.74 30.11 -12.40
CA PHE A 403 22.27 30.95 -13.50
C PHE A 403 23.45 31.57 -14.26
N THR A 404 23.29 31.69 -15.56
CA THR A 404 24.13 32.57 -16.40
C THR A 404 23.22 33.37 -17.30
N LYS A 405 23.39 34.69 -17.32
CA LYS A 405 22.52 35.61 -18.04
C LYS A 405 23.32 36.61 -18.89
N SER A 406 22.81 36.95 -20.07
CA SER A 406 23.28 38.10 -20.84
C SER A 406 22.74 39.41 -20.27
N ASN A 407 23.28 40.55 -20.70
CA ASN A 407 22.84 41.88 -20.24
C ASN A 407 21.36 42.19 -20.54
N SER A 408 20.75 41.49 -21.50
CA SER A 408 19.34 41.66 -21.86
C SER A 408 18.40 40.71 -21.12
N ALA A 409 18.93 39.76 -20.34
CA ALA A 409 18.14 38.85 -19.51
C ALA A 409 17.99 39.38 -18.08
N SER A 410 16.93 38.96 -17.39
CA SER A 410 16.68 39.26 -15.99
C SER A 410 16.38 38.00 -15.19
N VAL A 411 16.73 38.02 -13.91
CA VAL A 411 16.49 36.94 -12.95
C VAL A 411 15.86 37.59 -11.73
N GLU A 412 14.76 37.01 -11.24
CA GLU A 412 14.08 37.40 -10.01
C GLU A 412 13.89 36.14 -9.15
N VAL A 413 14.61 36.08 -8.03
CA VAL A 413 14.53 34.97 -7.07
C VAL A 413 13.86 35.44 -5.79
N SER A 414 12.72 34.84 -5.46
CA SER A 414 12.00 35.04 -4.20
C SER A 414 12.05 33.83 -3.26
N GLY A 415 12.62 32.70 -3.68
CA GLY A 415 12.78 31.48 -2.87
C GLY A 415 13.58 30.37 -3.58
N GLY A 416 13.70 29.20 -2.94
CA GLY A 416 14.36 28.02 -3.49
C GLY A 416 15.71 27.64 -2.86
N TYR A 417 16.26 26.52 -3.32
CA TYR A 417 17.48 25.88 -2.81
C TYR A 417 18.57 25.83 -3.88
N PHE A 418 19.76 26.33 -3.54
CA PHE A 418 20.84 26.49 -4.49
C PHE A 418 22.12 25.82 -4.00
N LYS A 419 22.73 25.03 -4.89
CA LYS A 419 24.04 24.43 -4.61
C LYS A 419 25.15 25.48 -4.65
N GLN A 420 25.08 26.39 -5.61
CA GLN A 420 26.03 27.49 -5.77
C GLN A 420 25.46 28.78 -5.16
N GLN A 421 26.32 29.70 -4.76
CA GLN A 421 25.88 31.03 -4.30
C GLN A 421 25.25 31.81 -5.47
N LEU A 422 24.20 32.58 -5.19
CA LEU A 422 23.58 33.48 -6.16
C LEU A 422 24.22 34.86 -6.14
N ASP A 423 24.15 35.54 -7.28
CA ASP A 423 24.49 36.96 -7.37
C ASP A 423 23.41 37.76 -6.61
N GLU A 424 23.81 38.63 -5.68
CA GLU A 424 22.86 39.36 -4.80
C GLU A 424 21.84 40.19 -5.59
N ALA A 425 22.22 40.70 -6.77
CA ALA A 425 21.35 41.47 -7.64
C ALA A 425 20.21 40.65 -8.29
N ASP A 426 20.26 39.32 -8.20
CA ASP A 426 19.21 38.42 -8.70
C ASP A 426 18.18 38.06 -7.62
N VAL A 427 18.49 38.37 -6.36
CA VAL A 427 17.71 37.99 -5.19
C VAL A 427 16.82 39.14 -4.76
N ALA A 428 15.55 38.87 -4.49
CA ALA A 428 14.60 39.87 -4.02
C ALA A 428 15.04 40.51 -2.69
N ASP A 429 14.74 41.80 -2.53
CA ASP A 429 15.06 42.56 -1.32
C ASP A 429 14.51 41.89 -0.04
N GLY A 430 15.31 41.91 1.03
CA GLY A 430 14.92 41.33 2.32
C GLY A 430 15.22 39.84 2.48
N LEU A 431 15.72 39.18 1.43
CA LEU A 431 16.19 37.79 1.52
C LEU A 431 17.66 37.70 1.93
N GLN A 432 18.00 36.72 2.76
CA GLN A 432 19.38 36.45 3.22
C GLN A 432 19.76 34.98 3.00
N PRO A 433 21.00 34.68 2.58
CA PRO A 433 21.47 33.31 2.42
C PRO A 433 21.66 32.63 3.78
N VAL A 434 21.04 31.46 3.96
CA VAL A 434 21.22 30.55 5.09
C VAL A 434 22.03 29.36 4.63
N LYS A 435 23.22 29.19 5.23
CA LYS A 435 24.11 28.04 4.99
C LYS A 435 23.62 26.82 5.78
N ALA A 436 23.45 25.68 5.13
CA ALA A 436 23.21 24.42 5.81
C ALA A 436 24.50 23.86 6.47
N THR A 437 24.33 23.16 7.59
CA THR A 437 25.40 22.67 8.49
C THR A 437 26.23 21.51 7.93
N SER A 438 25.82 20.89 6.82
CA SER A 438 26.42 19.68 6.25
C SER A 438 27.48 19.93 5.17
N GLY A 439 27.85 21.18 4.90
CA GLY A 439 28.80 21.51 3.83
C GLY A 439 28.21 21.48 2.41
N GLU A 440 26.91 21.21 2.26
CA GLU A 440 26.16 21.49 1.04
C GLU A 440 24.88 22.31 1.35
N TYR A 441 24.58 23.26 0.46
CA TYR A 441 23.34 24.05 0.25
C TYR A 441 23.17 25.36 1.03
N ALA A 442 23.05 26.46 0.28
CA ALA A 442 22.62 27.77 0.76
C ALA A 442 21.20 28.04 0.23
N GLY A 443 20.22 28.23 1.12
CA GLY A 443 18.88 28.73 0.75
C GLY A 443 18.78 30.22 1.03
N TYR A 444 17.86 30.96 0.41
CA TYR A 444 17.63 32.38 0.71
C TYR A 444 16.27 32.56 1.41
N TRP A 445 16.19 33.36 2.49
CA TRP A 445 14.99 33.51 3.35
C TRP A 445 14.71 34.97 3.71
N THR A 446 13.43 35.36 3.84
CA THR A 446 13.03 36.71 4.28
C THR A 446 13.30 36.92 5.77
N VAL A 447 13.76 38.12 6.15
CA VAL A 447 13.84 38.54 7.55
C VAL A 447 12.57 39.32 7.90
N GLU A 448 11.58 38.69 8.54
CA GLU A 448 10.54 39.42 9.28
C GLU A 448 10.82 39.38 10.78
N GLU A 449 10.79 40.56 11.40
CA GLU A 449 11.15 40.78 12.80
C GLU A 449 10.01 40.30 13.73
N GLY A 450 10.27 39.27 14.55
CA GLY A 450 9.45 38.97 15.73
C GLY A 450 8.58 37.70 15.72
N GLN A 451 8.63 36.85 14.69
CA GLN A 451 8.14 35.47 14.81
C GLN A 451 9.30 34.53 15.20
N ALA A 452 9.03 33.59 16.12
CA ALA A 452 9.96 32.48 16.34
C ALA A 452 10.15 31.75 15.00
N ALA A 453 11.42 31.50 14.65
CA ALA A 453 11.76 30.76 13.44
C ALA A 453 10.87 29.52 13.33
N PRO A 454 10.18 29.28 12.20
CA PRO A 454 9.67 27.94 11.96
C PRO A 454 10.87 26.99 12.07
N THR A 455 10.75 25.97 12.91
CA THR A 455 11.74 24.89 12.95
C THR A 455 11.94 24.44 11.51
N PRO A 456 13.17 24.46 10.97
CA PRO A 456 13.40 24.01 9.61
C PRO A 456 12.78 22.64 9.45
N THR A 457 11.90 22.44 8.48
CA THR A 457 11.55 21.09 8.06
C THR A 457 12.85 20.49 7.54
N LYS A 458 13.47 19.68 8.40
CA LYS A 458 14.76 19.08 8.10
C LYS A 458 14.64 18.31 6.79
N LYS A 459 15.68 18.42 5.96
CA LYS A 459 15.85 17.75 4.66
C LYS A 459 15.12 16.40 4.67
N PRO A 460 14.11 16.16 3.81
CA PRO A 460 13.59 14.81 3.65
C PRO A 460 14.77 13.92 3.33
N SER A 461 15.01 12.92 4.19
CA SER A 461 16.15 12.05 4.00
C SER A 461 15.98 11.36 2.63
N ASN A 462 17.09 11.07 1.94
CA ASN A 462 17.06 10.14 0.80
C ASN A 462 16.79 8.70 1.26
N LEU A 463 16.77 8.46 2.57
CA LEU A 463 16.36 7.21 3.16
C LEU A 463 14.86 7.03 2.95
N GLN A 464 14.46 5.79 2.76
CA GLN A 464 13.07 5.39 2.62
C GLN A 464 12.79 4.33 3.66
N SER A 465 11.64 4.42 4.32
CA SER A 465 11.15 3.37 5.21
C SER A 465 10.00 2.64 4.53
N LYS A 466 9.82 1.36 4.86
CA LYS A 466 8.79 0.52 4.24
C LYS A 466 7.99 -0.23 5.28
N ILE A 467 6.68 -0.15 5.21
CA ILE A 467 5.77 -1.00 5.96
C ILE A 467 5.80 -2.38 5.33
N MET A 468 6.23 -3.35 6.13
CA MET A 468 6.38 -4.76 5.76
C MET A 468 5.19 -5.59 6.21
N GLY A 469 4.42 -5.12 7.18
CA GLY A 469 3.24 -5.81 7.67
C GLY A 469 2.51 -5.07 8.78
N LEU A 470 1.30 -5.53 9.06
CA LEU A 470 0.45 -5.07 10.14
C LEU A 470 0.00 -6.26 10.99
N ASN A 471 0.12 -6.15 12.30
CA ASN A 471 -0.31 -7.21 13.21
C ASN A 471 -1.26 -6.71 14.29
N LEU A 472 -2.14 -7.61 14.76
CA LEU A 472 -2.93 -7.39 15.96
C LEU A 472 -2.12 -7.74 17.20
N GLU A 473 -2.20 -6.90 18.24
CA GLU A 473 -1.60 -7.16 19.54
C GLU A 473 -2.66 -7.35 20.63
N LEU A 474 -2.49 -8.41 21.42
CA LEU A 474 -3.43 -8.82 22.47
C LEU A 474 -2.69 -9.06 23.78
N LYS A 475 -2.39 -7.97 24.51
CA LYS A 475 -1.65 -8.00 25.79
C LYS A 475 -2.48 -7.46 26.95
N GLY A 476 -3.74 -7.89 27.08
CA GLY A 476 -4.69 -7.31 28.06
C GLY A 476 -5.37 -6.03 27.57
N GLN A 477 -4.81 -5.42 26.52
CA GLN A 477 -5.37 -4.34 25.73
C GLN A 477 -5.44 -4.77 24.26
N ILE A 478 -6.27 -4.08 23.49
CA ILE A 478 -6.35 -4.24 22.04
C ILE A 478 -5.34 -3.26 21.43
N GLY A 479 -4.42 -3.77 20.62
CA GLY A 479 -3.44 -2.96 19.92
C GLY A 479 -3.22 -3.41 18.49
N GLY A 480 -2.49 -2.58 17.76
CA GLY A 480 -1.98 -2.87 16.44
C GLY A 480 -0.51 -2.53 16.39
N SER A 481 0.26 -3.31 15.65
CA SER A 481 1.66 -3.04 15.41
C SER A 481 1.96 -2.97 13.93
N VAL A 482 2.84 -2.04 13.57
CA VAL A 482 3.35 -1.89 12.22
C VAL A 482 4.77 -2.44 12.19
N LEU A 483 5.01 -3.40 11.31
CA LEU A 483 6.34 -3.91 11.05
C LEU A 483 6.98 -3.00 10.00
N VAL A 484 8.03 -2.27 10.38
CA VAL A 484 8.64 -1.25 9.53
C VAL A 484 10.12 -1.52 9.29
N ARG A 485 10.48 -1.61 8.01
CA ARG A 485 11.87 -1.62 7.54
C ARG A 485 12.38 -0.18 7.53
N VAL A 486 13.45 0.05 8.27
CA VAL A 486 14.13 1.34 8.43
C VAL A 486 15.59 1.15 8.04
N PRO A 487 16.15 2.04 7.21
CA PRO A 487 17.56 1.94 6.83
C PRO A 487 18.48 1.93 8.04
N SER A 488 19.55 1.15 7.98
CA SER A 488 20.47 0.99 9.11
C SER A 488 21.13 2.32 9.53
N GLU A 489 21.23 3.31 8.63
CA GLU A 489 21.70 4.65 8.97
C GLU A 489 20.72 5.47 9.85
N ALA A 490 19.48 5.00 10.00
CA ALA A 490 18.44 5.60 10.84
C ALA A 490 18.07 4.72 12.05
N ALA A 491 18.94 3.77 12.43
CA ALA A 491 18.72 2.85 13.55
C ALA A 491 18.52 3.56 14.91
N ASP A 492 19.09 4.76 15.08
CA ASP A 492 18.94 5.61 16.27
C ASP A 492 17.76 6.59 16.18
N GLY A 493 16.97 6.50 15.10
CA GLY A 493 15.79 7.30 14.85
C GLY A 493 14.58 6.94 15.71
N TYR A 494 13.41 7.45 15.31
CA TYR A 494 12.17 7.23 16.05
C TYR A 494 10.94 7.25 15.15
N ALA A 495 9.89 6.56 15.59
CA ALA A 495 8.54 6.66 15.05
C ALA A 495 7.68 7.59 15.90
N VAL A 496 6.75 8.30 15.26
CA VAL A 496 5.68 9.06 15.90
C VAL A 496 4.34 8.49 15.45
N LEU A 497 3.53 8.07 16.43
CA LEU A 497 2.16 7.61 16.26
C LEU A 497 1.21 8.70 16.75
N THR A 498 0.36 9.24 15.88
CA THR A 498 -0.61 10.29 16.22
C THR A 498 -2.02 9.74 16.15
N MET A 499 -2.81 9.93 17.21
CA MET A 499 -4.21 9.50 17.28
C MET A 499 -5.02 10.50 18.12
N ASN A 500 -6.15 10.99 17.60
CA ASN A 500 -7.03 11.95 18.28
C ASN A 500 -6.31 13.22 18.82
N GLY A 501 -5.23 13.66 18.16
CA GLY A 501 -4.42 14.81 18.57
C GLY A 501 -3.36 14.51 19.64
N GLU A 502 -3.25 13.26 20.11
CA GLU A 502 -2.19 12.83 21.01
C GLU A 502 -1.07 12.12 20.23
N GLU A 503 0.17 12.49 20.52
CA GLU A 503 1.37 11.88 19.93
C GLU A 503 2.00 10.86 20.89
N THR A 504 2.50 9.76 20.32
CA THR A 504 3.32 8.78 21.02
C THR A 504 4.60 8.58 20.25
N LYS A 505 5.73 8.96 20.86
CA LYS A 505 7.06 8.78 20.30
C LYS A 505 7.65 7.43 20.75
N VAL A 506 8.18 6.67 19.80
CA VAL A 506 8.84 5.38 20.04
C VAL A 506 10.25 5.47 19.45
N ASN A 507 11.28 5.42 20.29
CA ASN A 507 12.66 5.41 19.78
C ASN A 507 13.01 4.00 19.32
N PHE A 508 13.65 3.87 18.15
CA PHE A 508 14.06 2.56 17.63
C PHE A 508 15.13 1.90 18.50
N ALA A 509 15.96 2.69 19.19
CA ALA A 509 16.92 2.21 20.18
C ALA A 509 16.28 1.51 21.40
N ASP A 510 14.99 1.73 21.65
CA ASP A 510 14.24 1.08 22.73
C ASP A 510 13.54 -0.21 22.26
N LEU A 511 13.66 -0.55 20.96
CA LEU A 511 13.03 -1.72 20.34
C LEU A 511 14.09 -2.78 19.97
N ASP A 512 13.65 -4.03 19.93
CA ASP A 512 14.42 -5.10 19.30
C ASP A 512 14.30 -4.97 17.77
N GLY A 513 15.42 -4.69 17.10
CA GLY A 513 15.50 -4.62 15.63
C GLY A 513 16.08 -5.90 15.04
N GLU A 514 15.50 -6.39 13.95
CA GLU A 514 16.02 -7.55 13.21
C GLU A 514 16.71 -7.10 11.92
N ASP A 515 17.86 -7.69 11.60
CA ASP A 515 18.53 -7.46 10.32
C ASP A 515 17.67 -7.98 9.16
N TYR A 516 17.43 -7.12 8.19
CA TYR A 516 16.67 -7.45 6.99
C TYR A 516 17.30 -6.76 5.78
N ASP A 517 18.13 -7.50 5.05
CA ASP A 517 18.71 -7.07 3.78
C ASP A 517 19.52 -5.76 3.90
N GLY A 518 20.36 -5.66 4.95
CA GLY A 518 21.19 -4.47 5.22
C GLY A 518 20.46 -3.32 5.94
N ASP A 519 19.15 -3.45 6.12
CA ASP A 519 18.30 -2.55 6.90
C ASP A 519 17.85 -3.22 8.21
N LEU A 520 17.09 -2.48 9.02
CA LEU A 520 16.52 -2.97 10.27
C LEU A 520 15.01 -3.02 10.23
N LEU A 521 14.45 -4.11 10.72
CA LEU A 521 13.01 -4.33 10.84
C LEU A 521 12.60 -4.11 12.30
N PHE A 522 11.71 -3.15 12.54
CA PHE A 522 11.18 -2.82 13.86
C PHE A 522 9.68 -3.08 13.94
N GLN A 523 9.20 -3.55 15.09
CA GLN A 523 7.77 -3.64 15.39
C GLN A 523 7.34 -2.44 16.24
N VAL A 524 6.57 -1.53 15.66
CA VAL A 524 6.09 -0.31 16.30
C VAL A 524 4.62 -0.46 16.68
N SER A 525 4.31 -0.46 17.98
CA SER A 525 2.99 -0.84 18.49
C SER A 525 2.21 0.31 19.13
N LYS A 526 0.89 0.31 18.93
CA LYS A 526 -0.05 1.23 19.59
C LYS A 526 -1.23 0.45 20.17
N PHE A 527 -1.43 0.58 21.48
CA PHE A 527 -2.62 0.08 22.18
C PHE A 527 -3.67 1.18 22.28
N VAL A 528 -4.94 0.79 22.17
CA VAL A 528 -6.09 1.71 22.15
C VAL A 528 -7.20 1.23 23.07
N LYS A 529 -8.10 2.14 23.45
CA LYS A 529 -9.32 1.78 24.18
C LYS A 529 -10.26 1.03 23.24
N ALA A 530 -11.13 0.19 23.80
CA ALA A 530 -12.10 -0.58 23.01
C ALA A 530 -12.93 0.29 22.04
N LYS A 531 -13.36 1.48 22.49
CA LYS A 531 -14.15 2.42 21.67
C LYS A 531 -13.35 3.10 20.53
N GLU A 532 -12.02 3.05 20.58
CA GLU A 532 -11.08 3.77 19.70
C GLU A 532 -10.53 2.86 18.59
N THR A 533 -10.96 1.60 18.49
CA THR A 533 -10.42 0.65 17.49
C THR A 533 -10.64 1.07 16.04
N SER A 534 -11.61 1.95 15.77
CA SER A 534 -11.86 2.53 14.45
C SER A 534 -11.30 3.94 14.29
N ASP A 535 -10.55 4.46 15.27
CA ASP A 535 -9.89 5.76 15.13
C ASP A 535 -8.61 5.60 14.31
N THR A 536 -8.34 6.59 13.45
CA THR A 536 -7.14 6.63 12.61
C THR A 536 -5.91 6.88 13.46
N ILE A 537 -4.91 6.02 13.26
CA ILE A 537 -3.56 6.15 13.77
C ILE A 537 -2.68 6.50 12.58
N ASN A 538 -1.98 7.63 12.65
CA ASN A 538 -1.01 8.04 11.65
C ASN A 538 0.41 7.74 12.15
N LEU A 539 1.21 7.05 11.34
CA LEU A 539 2.59 6.71 11.63
C LEU A 539 3.54 7.52 10.74
N LYS A 540 4.47 8.25 11.36
CA LYS A 540 5.61 8.91 10.71
C LYS A 540 6.92 8.43 11.29
N ILE A 541 7.98 8.47 10.49
CA ILE A 541 9.32 8.00 10.86
C ILE A 541 10.33 9.12 10.68
N TYR A 542 11.29 9.19 11.60
CA TYR A 542 12.28 10.25 11.65
C TYR A 542 13.67 9.69 11.95
N THR A 543 14.70 10.35 11.43
CA THR A 543 16.09 10.15 11.89
C THR A 543 16.26 10.65 13.32
N ALA A 544 17.35 10.28 14.00
CA ALA A 544 17.66 10.74 15.36
C ALA A 544 17.73 12.27 15.48
N ASP A 545 18.18 12.91 14.40
CA ASP A 545 18.25 14.35 14.34
C ASP A 545 16.85 14.99 14.16
N GLY A 546 15.83 14.27 13.66
CA GLY A 546 14.48 14.79 13.45
C GLY A 546 14.10 15.06 11.99
N ALA A 547 14.87 14.57 11.01
CA ALA A 547 14.46 14.59 9.60
C ALA A 547 13.39 13.51 9.33
N GLU A 548 12.30 13.87 8.64
CA GLU A 548 11.26 12.90 8.26
C GLU A 548 11.80 11.95 7.18
N ILE A 549 11.56 10.66 7.40
CA ILE A 549 11.85 9.58 6.47
C ILE A 549 10.53 9.18 5.80
N PRO A 550 10.39 9.32 4.47
CA PRO A 550 9.21 8.86 3.75
C PRO A 550 8.85 7.41 4.08
N VAL A 551 7.55 7.16 4.29
CA VAL A 551 7.01 5.83 4.57
C VAL A 551 6.35 5.28 3.31
N TYR A 552 6.73 4.07 2.90
CA TYR A 552 6.14 3.35 1.78
C TYR A 552 5.34 2.14 2.25
N TYR A 553 4.23 1.83 1.60
CA TYR A 553 3.56 0.53 1.72
C TYR A 553 3.38 -0.04 0.31
N GLY A 554 3.97 -1.21 0.07
CA GLY A 554 4.15 -1.69 -1.30
C GLY A 554 5.04 -0.73 -2.11
N LYS A 555 4.51 -0.22 -3.23
CA LYS A 555 5.15 0.81 -4.07
C LYS A 555 4.65 2.24 -3.75
N THR A 556 3.62 2.38 -2.92
CA THR A 556 2.95 3.66 -2.66
C THR A 556 3.67 4.44 -1.56
N LYS A 557 4.00 5.70 -1.85
CA LYS A 557 4.51 6.66 -0.85
C LYS A 557 3.37 7.27 -0.05
N HIS A 558 3.49 7.27 1.26
CA HIS A 558 2.56 7.93 2.18
C HIS A 558 3.16 9.25 2.67
N ALA A 559 2.97 10.34 1.91
CA ALA A 559 3.61 11.63 2.15
C ALA A 559 3.24 12.26 3.51
N ASP A 560 2.01 12.05 3.98
CA ASP A 560 1.52 12.57 5.26
C ASP A 560 1.60 11.55 6.40
N GLY A 561 2.36 10.47 6.22
CA GLY A 561 2.42 9.34 7.15
C GLY A 561 1.46 8.22 6.78
N TYR A 562 1.74 7.02 7.30
CA TYR A 562 0.94 5.83 7.04
C TYR A 562 -0.25 5.75 7.99
N GLU A 563 -1.46 5.76 7.44
CA GLU A 563 -2.70 5.69 8.23
C GLU A 563 -3.22 4.26 8.33
N PHE A 564 -3.58 3.86 9.55
CA PHE A 564 -4.25 2.58 9.80
C PHE A 564 -5.21 2.68 10.99
N THR A 565 -6.07 1.67 11.13
CA THR A 565 -6.92 1.50 12.32
C THR A 565 -6.78 0.07 12.82
N ILE A 566 -7.08 -0.19 14.09
CA ILE A 566 -7.13 -1.58 14.58
C ILE A 566 -8.22 -2.37 13.83
N LYS A 567 -9.33 -1.70 13.53
CA LYS A 567 -10.45 -2.26 12.76
C LYS A 567 -9.98 -2.76 11.38
N SER A 568 -9.21 -1.97 10.62
CA SER A 568 -8.74 -2.37 9.29
C SER A 568 -7.76 -3.54 9.35
N ILE A 569 -6.91 -3.61 10.39
CA ILE A 569 -6.04 -4.78 10.61
C ILE A 569 -6.91 -6.02 10.87
N ALA A 570 -7.90 -5.92 11.75
CA ALA A 570 -8.82 -7.02 12.03
C ALA A 570 -9.66 -7.45 10.80
N GLU A 571 -10.05 -6.51 9.94
CA GLU A 571 -10.72 -6.82 8.68
C GLU A 571 -9.80 -7.57 7.71
N SER A 572 -8.51 -7.20 7.64
CA SER A 572 -7.53 -7.93 6.82
C SER A 572 -7.31 -9.37 7.27
N TYR A 573 -7.41 -9.62 8.59
CA TYR A 573 -7.28 -10.98 9.14
C TYR A 573 -8.51 -11.83 8.82
N GLN A 574 -9.69 -11.21 8.72
CA GLN A 574 -10.93 -11.90 8.35
C GLN A 574 -10.95 -12.31 6.88
N SER A 575 -10.45 -11.47 5.99
CA SER A 575 -10.42 -11.73 4.54
C SER A 575 -9.21 -12.53 4.08
N GLY A 576 -8.09 -12.51 4.81
CA GLY A 576 -6.85 -13.20 4.42
C GLY A 576 -6.97 -14.72 4.46
N SER A 577 -6.61 -15.41 3.38
CA SER A 577 -6.64 -16.88 3.28
C SER A 577 -5.65 -17.56 4.22
N VAL A 578 -4.51 -16.91 4.52
CA VAL A 578 -3.44 -17.42 5.40
C VAL A 578 -3.84 -17.62 6.86
N TYR A 579 -4.93 -16.97 7.30
CA TYR A 579 -5.41 -17.05 8.67
C TYR A 579 -6.44 -18.17 8.83
N ASP A 580 -6.23 -19.01 9.84
CA ASP A 580 -7.16 -20.08 10.18
C ASP A 580 -8.51 -19.55 10.73
N LYS A 581 -9.45 -20.47 10.92
CA LYS A 581 -10.80 -20.16 11.39
C LYS A 581 -10.82 -19.49 12.78
N THR A 582 -9.95 -19.87 13.69
CA THR A 582 -9.87 -19.31 15.05
C THR A 582 -9.29 -17.90 15.01
N THR A 583 -8.27 -17.66 14.19
CA THR A 583 -7.72 -16.32 13.94
C THR A 583 -8.75 -15.38 13.33
N LYS A 584 -9.46 -15.84 12.30
CA LYS A 584 -10.56 -15.09 11.66
C LYS A 584 -11.70 -14.78 12.63
N ALA A 585 -12.09 -15.76 13.46
CA ALA A 585 -13.13 -15.58 14.47
C ALA A 585 -12.71 -14.55 15.53
N LEU A 586 -11.47 -14.60 15.99
CA LEU A 586 -10.92 -13.63 16.94
C LEU A 586 -10.86 -12.22 16.33
N ALA A 587 -10.39 -12.08 15.10
CA ALA A 587 -10.35 -10.79 14.40
C ALA A 587 -11.76 -10.20 14.24
N LYS A 588 -12.75 -11.02 13.84
CA LYS A 588 -14.16 -10.61 13.80
C LYS A 588 -14.68 -10.19 15.18
N ALA A 589 -14.29 -10.90 16.22
CA ALA A 589 -14.69 -10.55 17.58
C ALA A 589 -14.07 -9.23 18.04
N ILE A 590 -12.81 -8.93 17.70
CA ILE A 590 -12.15 -7.64 18.00
C ILE A 590 -12.88 -6.48 17.33
N GLN A 591 -13.23 -6.62 16.04
CA GLN A 591 -14.00 -5.61 15.31
C GLN A 591 -15.34 -5.32 16.00
N ASN A 592 -16.12 -6.38 16.29
CA ASN A 592 -17.45 -6.21 16.89
C ASN A 592 -17.36 -5.71 18.33
N TYR A 593 -16.37 -6.15 19.10
CA TYR A 593 -16.11 -5.67 20.45
C TYR A 593 -15.92 -4.15 20.47
N GLY A 594 -15.12 -3.62 19.55
CA GLY A 594 -14.94 -2.17 19.43
C GLY A 594 -16.22 -1.43 19.01
N ALA A 595 -16.96 -1.95 18.03
CA ALA A 595 -18.21 -1.34 17.58
C ALA A 595 -19.31 -1.32 18.67
N TYR A 596 -19.42 -2.40 19.47
CA TYR A 596 -20.33 -2.42 20.62
C TYR A 596 -19.87 -1.49 21.74
N ALA A 597 -18.57 -1.36 21.99
CA ALA A 597 -18.03 -0.39 22.94
C ALA A 597 -18.35 1.06 22.52
N GLN A 598 -18.21 1.38 21.23
CA GLN A 598 -18.61 2.68 20.66
C GLN A 598 -20.09 2.97 20.89
N LYS A 599 -20.98 2.00 20.64
CA LYS A 599 -22.42 2.12 20.87
C LYS A 599 -22.76 2.31 22.36
N LEU A 600 -22.16 1.51 23.25
CA LEU A 600 -22.37 1.63 24.69
C LEU A 600 -21.96 3.02 25.22
N MET A 601 -20.81 3.51 24.76
CA MET A 601 -20.22 4.77 25.23
C MET A 601 -20.68 6.00 24.44
N LYS A 602 -21.54 5.82 23.43
CA LYS A 602 -21.98 6.87 22.49
C LYS A 602 -20.81 7.60 21.83
N TYR A 603 -19.73 6.88 21.54
CA TYR A 603 -18.51 7.41 20.96
C TYR A 603 -18.47 7.17 19.44
N LYS A 604 -18.42 8.24 18.64
CA LYS A 604 -18.32 8.20 17.16
C LYS A 604 -19.18 7.10 16.49
N THR A 605 -20.44 6.99 16.90
CA THR A 605 -21.30 5.84 16.54
C THR A 605 -21.58 5.67 15.06
N GLY A 606 -21.34 6.70 14.23
CA GLY A 606 -21.46 6.61 12.77
C GLY A 606 -20.50 5.59 12.13
N ASN A 607 -19.36 5.31 12.77
CA ASN A 607 -18.33 4.39 12.25
C ASN A 607 -18.45 2.97 12.85
N ALA A 608 -19.39 2.77 13.78
CA ALA A 608 -19.60 1.53 14.54
C ALA A 608 -20.37 0.48 13.73
N SER A 609 -19.68 -0.18 12.80
CA SER A 609 -20.23 -1.30 12.02
C SER A 609 -20.20 -2.59 12.84
N VAL A 610 -21.37 -3.18 13.08
CA VAL A 610 -21.51 -4.50 13.71
C VAL A 610 -21.89 -5.53 12.65
N THR A 611 -21.17 -6.65 12.63
CA THR A 611 -21.38 -7.78 11.71
C THR A 611 -21.82 -9.04 12.44
N ASP A 612 -21.61 -9.09 13.76
CA ASP A 612 -22.15 -10.12 14.65
C ASP A 612 -23.36 -9.54 15.38
N ASN A 613 -24.53 -10.14 15.17
CA ASN A 613 -25.78 -9.72 15.81
C ASN A 613 -25.97 -10.31 17.21
N LEU A 614 -24.98 -11.04 17.72
CA LEU A 614 -24.98 -11.71 19.03
C LEU A 614 -26.11 -12.73 19.17
N SER A 615 -26.63 -13.22 18.04
CA SER A 615 -27.66 -14.25 18.03
C SER A 615 -27.15 -15.54 18.65
N GLY A 616 -28.02 -16.23 19.40
CA GLY A 616 -27.66 -17.46 20.10
C GLY A 616 -26.95 -17.28 21.44
N ILE A 617 -26.73 -16.04 21.92
CA ILE A 617 -26.19 -15.81 23.28
C ILE A 617 -27.31 -15.41 24.24
N SER A 618 -27.47 -16.21 25.29
CA SER A 618 -28.51 -16.12 26.32
C SER A 618 -27.92 -16.20 27.73
N ALA A 619 -28.74 -15.95 28.76
CA ALA A 619 -28.32 -16.09 30.15
C ALA A 619 -27.88 -17.52 30.51
N SER A 620 -28.42 -18.54 29.85
CA SER A 620 -28.02 -19.94 30.08
C SER A 620 -26.59 -20.23 29.66
N ASP A 621 -26.11 -19.63 28.56
CA ASP A 621 -24.73 -19.81 28.07
C ASP A 621 -23.70 -19.23 29.06
N LEU A 622 -24.12 -18.21 29.79
CA LEU A 622 -23.31 -17.50 30.79
C LEU A 622 -23.45 -18.07 32.20
N LYS A 623 -24.39 -18.99 32.45
CA LYS A 623 -24.76 -19.44 33.80
C LYS A 623 -23.60 -20.09 34.56
N ALA A 624 -22.68 -20.74 33.84
CA ALA A 624 -21.49 -21.33 34.44
C ALA A 624 -20.56 -20.30 35.11
N TYR A 625 -20.69 -19.01 34.75
CA TYR A 625 -19.87 -17.92 35.26
C TYR A 625 -20.56 -17.13 36.38
N GLU A 626 -21.71 -17.57 36.88
CA GLU A 626 -22.42 -16.91 37.99
C GLU A 626 -21.50 -16.68 39.19
N SER A 627 -21.47 -15.45 39.70
CA SER A 627 -20.65 -15.13 40.88
C SER A 627 -21.16 -15.91 42.09
N SER A 628 -20.26 -16.47 42.89
CA SER A 628 -20.64 -17.17 44.12
C SER A 628 -20.09 -16.47 45.36
N LYS A 629 -20.87 -16.52 46.44
CA LYS A 629 -20.52 -16.00 47.75
C LYS A 629 -20.60 -17.11 48.79
N SER A 630 -19.58 -17.24 49.63
CA SER A 630 -19.61 -18.11 50.80
C SER A 630 -19.08 -17.39 52.05
N GLY A 631 -19.54 -17.83 53.21
CA GLY A 631 -19.25 -17.17 54.49
C GLY A 631 -19.94 -15.81 54.64
N SER A 632 -19.66 -15.18 55.77
CA SER A 632 -20.15 -13.84 56.11
C SER A 632 -19.18 -13.15 57.05
N VAL A 633 -19.14 -11.83 56.98
CA VAL A 633 -18.43 -10.96 57.93
C VAL A 633 -19.41 -9.90 58.38
N SER A 634 -19.50 -9.67 59.69
CA SER A 634 -20.43 -8.68 60.23
C SER A 634 -20.08 -7.29 59.70
N GLY A 635 -21.08 -6.58 59.18
CA GLY A 635 -20.88 -5.24 58.62
C GLY A 635 -20.31 -5.19 57.20
N VAL A 636 -20.17 -6.32 56.51
CA VAL A 636 -19.72 -6.35 55.09
C VAL A 636 -20.82 -6.93 54.21
N LYS A 637 -21.14 -6.24 53.12
CA LYS A 637 -22.10 -6.70 52.10
C LYS A 637 -21.49 -6.62 50.70
N TYR A 638 -21.45 -7.74 49.99
CA TYR A 638 -21.14 -7.76 48.55
C TYR A 638 -22.28 -7.10 47.76
N LEU A 639 -21.94 -6.15 46.88
CA LEU A 639 -22.91 -5.39 46.09
C LEU A 639 -23.01 -5.84 44.63
N GLY A 640 -21.96 -6.46 44.10
CA GLY A 640 -21.87 -6.83 42.68
C GLY A 640 -20.53 -6.44 42.07
N ALA A 641 -20.45 -6.57 40.75
CA ALA A 641 -19.28 -6.14 39.98
C ALA A 641 -19.70 -5.23 38.81
N SER A 642 -18.78 -4.42 38.31
CA SER A 642 -18.92 -3.64 37.07
C SER A 642 -17.69 -3.84 36.19
N LEU A 643 -17.86 -3.63 34.88
CA LEU A 643 -16.77 -3.68 33.91
C LEU A 643 -16.54 -2.29 33.32
N SER A 644 -15.30 -1.78 33.41
CA SER A 644 -14.87 -0.55 32.75
C SER A 644 -14.05 -0.88 31.51
N LEU A 645 -14.33 -0.14 30.42
CA LEU A 645 -13.71 -0.30 29.10
C LEU A 645 -12.94 0.96 28.67
N GLN A 646 -12.61 1.85 29.63
CA GLN A 646 -12.04 3.16 29.36
C GLN A 646 -10.52 3.19 29.22
N ALA A 647 -9.81 2.11 29.57
CA ALA A 647 -8.38 1.96 29.35
C ALA A 647 -8.11 0.47 29.07
N ASP A 648 -7.87 -0.29 30.13
CA ASP A 648 -7.88 -1.75 30.13
C ASP A 648 -9.31 -2.27 30.31
N THR A 649 -9.50 -3.57 30.08
CA THR A 649 -10.65 -4.27 30.65
C THR A 649 -10.46 -4.38 32.16
N VAL A 650 -11.19 -3.55 32.92
CA VAL A 650 -11.08 -3.48 34.38
C VAL A 650 -12.37 -3.99 35.02
N LEU A 651 -12.25 -4.97 35.90
CA LEU A 651 -13.34 -5.49 36.72
C LEU A 651 -13.31 -4.84 38.11
N ASN A 652 -14.34 -4.08 38.45
CA ASN A 652 -14.51 -3.49 39.77
C ASN A 652 -15.49 -4.34 40.58
N VAL A 653 -15.09 -4.76 41.78
CA VAL A 653 -15.92 -5.59 42.66
C VAL A 653 -16.24 -4.82 43.92
N TYR A 654 -17.53 -4.51 44.13
CA TYR A 654 -17.95 -3.56 45.16
C TYR A 654 -18.45 -4.23 46.43
N PHE A 655 -18.07 -3.63 47.56
CA PHE A 655 -18.54 -4.00 48.89
C PHE A 655 -19.10 -2.76 49.59
N ASN A 656 -20.08 -2.97 50.46
CA ASN A 656 -20.49 -1.98 51.43
C ASN A 656 -19.96 -2.40 52.81
N PHE A 657 -19.25 -1.48 53.46
CA PHE A 657 -18.75 -1.65 54.81
C PHE A 657 -19.53 -0.74 55.77
N SER A 658 -20.06 -1.30 56.86
CA SER A 658 -20.74 -0.51 57.90
C SER A 658 -19.78 0.19 58.86
N LYS A 659 -18.51 -0.17 58.80
CA LYS A 659 -17.37 0.43 59.51
C LYS A 659 -16.31 0.83 58.49
N ASP A 660 -15.33 1.60 58.91
CA ASP A 660 -14.16 1.92 58.09
C ASP A 660 -13.52 0.65 57.51
N SER A 661 -13.26 0.66 56.20
CA SER A 661 -12.78 -0.51 55.45
C SER A 661 -11.37 -0.94 55.86
N SER A 662 -10.60 -0.08 56.53
CA SER A 662 -9.31 -0.41 57.18
C SER A 662 -9.40 -1.43 58.31
N ASN A 663 -10.60 -1.66 58.88
CA ASN A 663 -10.83 -2.69 59.89
C ASN A 663 -10.82 -4.12 59.32
N TYR A 664 -10.77 -4.26 57.99
CA TYR A 664 -10.83 -5.54 57.31
C TYR A 664 -9.55 -5.81 56.52
N THR A 665 -9.16 -7.08 56.45
CA THR A 665 -8.13 -7.53 55.52
C THR A 665 -8.80 -8.04 54.26
N VAL A 666 -8.51 -7.37 53.14
CA VAL A 666 -8.98 -7.78 51.80
C VAL A 666 -7.83 -8.43 51.04
N LYS A 667 -8.09 -9.60 50.45
CA LYS A 667 -7.13 -10.30 49.59
C LYS A 667 -7.76 -10.63 48.24
N LEU A 668 -6.99 -10.44 47.17
CA LEU A 668 -7.27 -10.90 45.82
C LEU A 668 -6.35 -12.09 45.51
N ASN A 669 -6.92 -13.25 45.21
CA ASN A 669 -6.19 -14.48 44.91
C ASN A 669 -5.10 -14.79 45.96
N GLY A 670 -5.44 -14.57 47.25
CA GLY A 670 -4.55 -14.79 48.39
C GLY A 670 -3.56 -13.66 48.72
N LYS A 671 -3.41 -12.66 47.84
CA LYS A 671 -2.54 -11.49 48.06
C LYS A 671 -3.32 -10.33 48.64
N LYS A 672 -2.79 -9.68 49.69
CA LYS A 672 -3.42 -8.48 50.28
C LYS A 672 -3.46 -7.34 49.26
N VAL A 673 -4.59 -6.65 49.16
CA VAL A 673 -4.80 -5.51 48.24
C VAL A 673 -5.39 -4.31 48.98
N ASN A 674 -5.17 -3.12 48.42
CA ASN A 674 -5.85 -1.90 48.84
C ASN A 674 -7.18 -1.78 48.10
N LEU A 675 -8.16 -1.13 48.72
CA LEU A 675 -9.43 -0.82 48.10
C LEU A 675 -9.35 0.49 47.33
N VAL A 676 -10.10 0.57 46.24
CA VAL A 676 -10.37 1.79 45.46
C VAL A 676 -11.87 2.03 45.53
N ASP A 677 -12.30 3.15 46.12
CA ASP A 677 -13.72 3.48 46.35
C ASP A 677 -14.54 2.32 46.98
N ASP A 678 -14.01 1.73 48.06
CA ASP A 678 -14.57 0.56 48.76
C ASP A 678 -14.74 -0.71 47.89
N GLY A 679 -14.08 -0.75 46.72
CA GLY A 679 -14.05 -1.88 45.81
C GLY A 679 -12.65 -2.48 45.61
N VAL A 680 -12.61 -3.68 45.05
CA VAL A 680 -11.39 -4.31 44.53
C VAL A 680 -11.34 -4.11 43.03
N GLU A 681 -10.29 -3.46 42.54
CA GLU A 681 -10.03 -3.28 41.11
C GLU A 681 -9.13 -4.41 40.58
N ILE A 682 -9.54 -5.02 39.46
CA ILE A 682 -8.77 -6.04 38.76
C ILE A 682 -8.57 -5.55 37.32
N SER A 683 -7.35 -5.12 36.99
CA SER A 683 -6.98 -4.54 35.69
C SER A 683 -6.15 -5.51 34.83
N GLY A 684 -5.90 -5.14 33.56
CA GLY A 684 -5.07 -5.91 32.64
C GLY A 684 -5.62 -7.30 32.29
N ILE A 685 -6.94 -7.51 32.37
CA ILE A 685 -7.54 -8.82 32.10
C ILE A 685 -7.43 -9.14 30.61
N LYS A 686 -6.65 -10.17 30.26
CA LYS A 686 -6.51 -10.66 28.88
C LYS A 686 -7.84 -11.15 28.34
N ALA A 687 -8.05 -11.01 27.03
CA ALA A 687 -9.27 -11.46 26.36
C ALA A 687 -9.60 -12.93 26.62
N SER A 688 -8.60 -13.82 26.61
CA SER A 688 -8.76 -15.25 26.93
C SER A 688 -8.96 -15.55 28.41
N GLU A 689 -8.73 -14.58 29.31
CA GLU A 689 -8.85 -14.73 30.77
C GLU A 689 -10.09 -14.00 31.35
N LEU A 690 -11.01 -13.50 30.52
CA LEU A 690 -12.23 -12.83 31.00
C LEU A 690 -13.16 -13.75 31.81
N ASP A 691 -13.04 -15.06 31.61
CA ASP A 691 -13.72 -16.12 32.36
C ASP A 691 -13.00 -16.51 33.66
N LYS A 692 -11.73 -16.11 33.82
CA LYS A 692 -10.89 -16.49 34.95
C LYS A 692 -11.48 -15.99 36.27
N VAL A 693 -11.79 -16.95 37.13
CA VAL A 693 -12.40 -16.68 38.43
C VAL A 693 -11.36 -16.07 39.38
N ASN A 694 -11.64 -14.86 39.83
CA ASN A 694 -10.91 -14.20 40.89
C ASN A 694 -11.55 -14.50 42.24
N THR A 695 -10.73 -14.85 43.22
CA THR A 695 -11.17 -15.12 44.59
C THR A 695 -10.83 -13.93 45.48
N ILE A 696 -11.86 -13.21 45.93
CA ILE A 696 -11.73 -12.10 46.86
C ILE A 696 -12.15 -12.57 48.25
N THR A 697 -11.28 -12.41 49.24
CA THR A 697 -11.60 -12.69 50.64
C THR A 697 -11.57 -11.41 51.45
N VAL A 698 -12.64 -11.16 52.22
CA VAL A 698 -12.70 -10.09 53.21
C VAL A 698 -12.76 -10.75 54.60
N SER A 699 -11.88 -10.36 55.51
CA SER A 699 -11.83 -10.90 56.87
C SER A 699 -11.67 -9.82 57.92
N ASP A 700 -12.33 -9.99 59.07
CA ASP A 700 -12.15 -9.18 60.29
C ASP A 700 -11.17 -9.82 61.30
N GLY A 701 -10.46 -10.88 60.89
CA GLY A 701 -9.58 -11.68 61.74
C GLY A 701 -10.24 -12.86 62.45
N SER A 702 -11.58 -12.89 62.52
CA SER A 702 -12.37 -13.97 63.14
C SER A 702 -13.25 -14.72 62.15
N SER A 703 -13.82 -14.00 61.20
CA SER A 703 -14.73 -14.49 60.16
C SER A 703 -14.18 -14.12 58.79
N THR A 704 -14.59 -14.86 57.76
CA THR A 704 -14.18 -14.60 56.37
C THR A 704 -15.37 -14.74 55.43
N MET A 705 -15.54 -13.74 54.57
CA MET A 705 -16.42 -13.79 53.40
C MET A 705 -15.55 -14.03 52.18
N THR A 706 -15.96 -14.97 51.32
CA THR A 706 -15.31 -15.25 50.04
C THR A 706 -16.27 -14.96 48.90
N VAL A 707 -15.82 -14.17 47.92
CA VAL A 707 -16.51 -13.90 46.66
C VAL A 707 -15.67 -14.46 45.52
N LYS A 708 -16.29 -15.26 44.66
CA LYS A 708 -15.71 -15.74 43.40
C LYS A 708 -16.39 -15.03 42.24
N VAL A 709 -15.63 -14.32 41.43
CA VAL A 709 -16.16 -13.44 40.37
C VAL A 709 -15.17 -13.31 39.22
N SER A 710 -15.67 -13.18 37.99
CA SER A 710 -14.91 -12.88 36.77
C SER A 710 -15.59 -11.79 35.95
N ALA A 711 -14.99 -11.37 34.84
CA ALA A 711 -15.65 -10.44 33.92
C ALA A 711 -16.91 -11.07 33.30
N LEU A 712 -16.91 -12.39 33.08
CA LEU A 712 -18.12 -13.11 32.66
C LEU A 712 -19.18 -13.24 33.76
N SER A 713 -18.82 -13.16 35.04
CA SER A 713 -19.83 -13.02 36.11
C SER A 713 -20.60 -11.71 36.00
N TRP A 714 -19.92 -10.61 35.66
CA TRP A 714 -20.60 -9.34 35.35
C TRP A 714 -21.51 -9.50 34.13
N ALA A 715 -21.02 -10.14 33.05
CA ALA A 715 -21.83 -10.39 31.86
C ALA A 715 -23.09 -11.22 32.18
N TYR A 716 -22.97 -12.29 32.96
CA TYR A 716 -24.10 -13.10 33.43
C TYR A 716 -25.12 -12.25 34.19
N SER A 717 -24.67 -11.46 35.17
CA SER A 717 -25.55 -10.61 35.98
C SER A 717 -26.28 -9.57 35.14
N THR A 718 -25.61 -9.03 34.12
CA THR A 718 -26.15 -8.02 33.20
C THR A 718 -27.20 -8.61 32.29
N VAL A 719 -26.90 -9.75 31.64
CA VAL A 719 -27.80 -10.44 30.70
C VAL A 719 -29.02 -11.03 31.41
N SER A 720 -28.87 -11.45 32.68
CA SER A 720 -29.97 -12.02 33.49
C SER A 720 -30.87 -10.95 34.12
N ASN A 721 -30.45 -9.69 34.14
CA ASN A 721 -31.20 -8.59 34.75
C ASN A 721 -32.04 -7.85 33.71
N SER A 722 -33.38 -7.95 33.82
CA SER A 722 -34.32 -7.27 32.93
C SER A 722 -34.29 -5.74 33.01
N ALA A 723 -33.69 -5.17 34.06
CA ALA A 723 -33.50 -3.72 34.20
C ALA A 723 -32.26 -3.19 33.46
N SER A 724 -31.38 -4.07 32.97
CA SER A 724 -30.20 -3.66 32.19
C SER A 724 -30.61 -3.03 30.86
N SER A 725 -29.93 -1.96 30.46
CA SER A 725 -30.18 -1.33 29.16
C SER A 725 -29.74 -2.25 28.01
N ALA A 726 -30.41 -2.14 26.85
CA ALA A 726 -30.11 -2.98 25.68
C ALA A 726 -28.63 -2.90 25.26
N SER A 727 -28.04 -1.71 25.21
CA SER A 727 -26.62 -1.54 24.85
C SER A 727 -25.66 -2.15 25.87
N THR A 728 -26.03 -2.18 27.16
CA THR A 728 -25.25 -2.85 28.21
C THR A 728 -25.37 -4.37 28.08
N VAL A 729 -26.56 -4.89 27.77
CA VAL A 729 -26.79 -6.32 27.52
C VAL A 729 -26.01 -6.79 26.28
N ASP A 730 -26.05 -6.01 25.20
CA ASP A 730 -25.29 -6.31 23.98
C ASP A 730 -23.79 -6.32 24.24
N MET A 731 -23.26 -5.34 24.99
CA MET A 731 -21.85 -5.35 25.36
C MET A 731 -21.50 -6.56 26.23
N ALA A 732 -22.34 -6.94 27.19
CA ALA A 732 -22.12 -8.13 28.02
C ALA A 732 -22.04 -9.42 27.19
N LYS A 733 -22.94 -9.58 26.21
CA LYS A 733 -22.89 -10.69 25.25
C LYS A 733 -21.63 -10.63 24.38
N MET A 734 -21.21 -9.45 23.95
CA MET A 734 -20.00 -9.26 23.15
C MET A 734 -18.72 -9.58 23.95
N VAL A 735 -18.66 -9.23 25.25
CA VAL A 735 -17.56 -9.64 26.14
C VAL A 735 -17.44 -11.16 26.20
N TYR A 736 -18.57 -11.87 26.29
CA TYR A 736 -18.57 -13.34 26.21
C TYR A 736 -18.10 -13.87 24.85
N ARG A 737 -18.63 -13.32 23.75
CA ARG A 737 -18.21 -13.72 22.39
C ARG A 737 -16.71 -13.51 22.17
N TYR A 738 -16.20 -12.37 22.62
CA TYR A 738 -14.78 -12.03 22.52
C TYR A 738 -13.90 -12.97 23.35
N ASN A 739 -14.31 -13.31 24.58
CA ASN A 739 -13.61 -14.29 25.40
C ASN A 739 -13.53 -15.66 24.72
N GLN A 740 -14.65 -16.18 24.22
CA GLN A 740 -14.69 -17.48 23.56
C GLN A 740 -13.77 -17.50 22.33
N ALA A 741 -13.86 -16.50 21.46
CA ALA A 741 -13.00 -16.42 20.27
C ALA A 741 -11.50 -16.30 20.63
N ALA A 742 -11.18 -15.57 21.70
CA ALA A 742 -9.80 -15.48 22.17
C ALA A 742 -9.30 -16.81 22.74
N LYS A 743 -10.12 -17.53 23.52
CA LYS A 743 -9.77 -18.86 24.03
C LYS A 743 -9.54 -19.85 22.89
N ASP A 744 -10.47 -19.93 21.94
CA ASP A 744 -10.36 -20.83 20.80
C ASP A 744 -9.06 -20.58 19.99
N TYR A 745 -8.65 -19.32 19.86
CA TYR A 745 -7.38 -18.96 19.21
C TYR A 745 -6.15 -19.40 20.00
N PHE A 746 -6.07 -19.07 21.30
CA PHE A 746 -4.91 -19.42 22.15
C PHE A 746 -4.86 -20.89 22.53
N ASP A 747 -5.95 -21.64 22.40
CA ASP A 747 -5.94 -23.10 22.55
C ASP A 747 -5.41 -23.79 21.26
N ALA A 748 -5.47 -23.09 20.11
CA ALA A 748 -5.02 -23.60 18.81
C ALA A 748 -3.56 -23.23 18.46
N HIS A 749 -2.95 -22.27 19.16
CA HIS A 749 -1.61 -21.72 18.92
C HIS A 749 -0.81 -21.64 20.21
#